data_AF-A0A934FIM3-F1
#
_entry.id   AF-A0A934FIM3-F1
#
_cell.length_a   1.000
_cell.length_b   1.000
_cell.length_c   1.000
_cell.angle_alpha   90.00
_cell.angle_beta   90.00
_cell.angle_gamma   90.00
#
_symmetry.space_group_name_H-M   'P 1'
#
loop_
_entity.id
_entity.type
_entity.pdbx_description
1 polymer ?
#
loop_
_entity_poly.entity_id
_entity_poly.type
_entity_poly.pdbx_seq_one_letter_code
_entity_poly.pdbx_strand_id
1 'polypeptide(L)'
;MKLPAFAQVLFATVAVLSAAAPAPPDYRFKVEILAAGNMPQPMELEVAPDGRIFWNEISGKLKLWKPGGQIVEAGSIPVFGAQENGFLGFALDPKFAQNQFIYLFYSPTNYTGQRLSRFVMRGDALDNTSEKVILEFGEQRRECCHHAGSVEFAPDGCLLISTGDNTHPGGDTAGYAPIDERPGQEPWDAQKSAANTHDLRGKILRLRLTPDGGYTIPEGNLFPKDGSAGRPEIYVMGCRNPWRMSVDQRTGIVYWGEVGPDAGGDGPRGSRGYDEINQARKAGNFGWPLFVGSNFTYAKYDFATKAVGPHFDPARPTNSSPNNTGSQVLPPAQPAFIYWPYGESKEFPMLGQGGRTACAGPVFYFKPEFKKTGGFPEHFDRCLLFWDWQRPFMKWARLDSDSRLAGIEPFTAAIALANAKDKMADAERAGAFVIRRPVDAQFGPDGCLYLLDYGETWGGNPDAKLLKISYQWGNLAPVAKATVTPAAGREPLQIALSAAGSKDHEGDALKFEWRLHGPTSAATNAPGKAAPSPAPTAAKLVATTSEAKLTVAQPGNYIVELRVTDSQGASGQTSLPLIVGNSTPVVRFTAPADGDFFTPGRPLAYTVAVTDAEDGTSAQNDELMDARVFVAAKWSKGDGKDAADEPGLALMKQSDCFNCHAVETKVVGPAFLEVANKYRGQAGALDASVQRVIRGSSRVWSEVPMLPHEAFTTDQVQLMVRWVFGLEPGKTGGAMTRGLGGNVTAPKDNALRLASLEATYTDMGRGPTASLTGRATVRLRSRRVEAESGVVTGAKISGSGDKAHVGSIAHGHTVKFASLNLSDTASVTARVASAGTGGDIELRAGSERGELLATLKVVPTGKWDAWQDVTAPLPPVAGRTEVVAVFVNPGKGGLMNVDWFQFNAK
;
A
#
# COMPACT_ATOMS: atom_id res chain seq x y z
N MET A 1 8.02 66.92 45.35
CA MET A 1 9.02 65.90 45.72
C MET A 1 8.95 64.81 44.66
N LYS A 2 9.90 64.80 43.72
CA LYS A 2 9.95 63.90 42.56
C LYS A 2 10.81 62.69 42.91
N LEU A 3 10.29 61.47 42.74
CA LEU A 3 11.03 60.22 42.85
C LEU A 3 11.55 59.81 41.45
N PRO A 4 12.80 59.34 41.32
CA PRO A 4 13.42 59.06 40.03
C PRO A 4 13.16 57.62 39.56
N ALA A 5 13.12 57.46 38.23
CA ALA A 5 13.08 56.20 37.53
C ALA A 5 14.43 55.46 37.63
N PHE A 6 14.39 54.17 37.96
CA PHE A 6 15.52 53.26 37.77
C PHE A 6 15.27 52.41 36.52
N ALA A 7 16.12 52.60 35.52
CA ALA A 7 16.19 51.74 34.33
C ALA A 7 16.81 50.39 34.71
N GLN A 8 16.08 49.29 34.49
CA GLN A 8 16.67 47.96 34.47
C GLN A 8 17.33 47.72 33.10
N VAL A 9 18.65 47.56 33.12
CA VAL A 9 19.42 47.08 31.97
C VAL A 9 19.13 45.60 31.80
N LEU A 10 18.35 45.27 30.76
CA LEU A 10 18.12 43.91 30.32
C LEU A 10 19.41 43.43 29.61
N PHE A 11 20.20 42.58 30.27
CA PHE A 11 21.23 41.80 29.57
C PHE A 11 20.51 40.77 28.70
N ALA A 12 20.39 41.05 27.41
CA ALA A 12 20.05 40.04 26.42
C ALA A 12 21.23 39.06 26.31
N THR A 13 21.21 37.99 27.10
CA THR A 13 21.98 36.78 26.78
C THR A 13 21.41 36.24 25.48
N VAL A 14 22.10 36.52 24.37
CA VAL A 14 21.92 35.78 23.13
C VAL A 14 22.29 34.34 23.43
N ALA A 15 21.28 33.51 23.70
CA ALA A 15 21.47 32.07 23.70
C ALA A 15 21.98 31.71 22.31
N VAL A 16 23.24 31.29 22.23
CA VAL A 16 23.74 30.60 21.05
C VAL A 16 22.92 29.31 20.96
N LEU A 17 21.86 29.33 20.14
CA LEU A 17 21.21 28.10 19.73
C LEU A 17 22.30 27.28 19.03
N SER A 18 22.80 26.24 19.71
CA SER A 18 23.51 25.16 19.04
C SER A 18 22.64 24.74 17.87
N ALA A 19 23.14 24.90 16.65
CA ALA A 19 22.48 24.32 15.49
C ALA A 19 22.24 22.84 15.81
N ALA A 20 20.99 22.39 15.74
CA ALA A 20 20.68 20.97 15.88
C ALA A 20 21.57 20.21 14.89
N ALA A 21 22.08 19.05 15.31
CA ALA A 21 22.81 18.18 14.40
C ALA A 21 21.98 17.95 13.13
N PRO A 22 22.61 17.86 11.94
CA PRO A 22 21.85 17.57 10.72
C PRO A 22 21.05 16.28 10.91
N ALA A 23 19.82 16.29 10.38
CA ALA A 23 18.94 15.13 10.46
C ALA A 23 19.66 13.88 9.92
N PRO A 24 19.52 12.72 10.57
CA PRO A 24 20.12 11.48 10.12
C PRO A 24 19.70 11.15 8.68
N PRO A 25 20.59 10.63 7.81
CA PRO A 25 20.22 10.30 6.45
C PRO A 25 19.15 9.20 6.40
N ASP A 26 18.09 9.44 5.62
CA ASP A 26 16.91 8.56 5.56
C ASP A 26 17.24 7.13 5.14
N TYR A 27 18.18 6.95 4.22
CA TYR A 27 18.56 5.62 3.71
C TYR A 27 19.13 4.67 4.79
N ARG A 28 19.43 5.17 5.99
CA ARG A 28 19.89 4.36 7.14
C ARG A 28 18.74 3.77 7.95
N PHE A 29 17.51 4.22 7.77
CA PHE A 29 16.37 3.59 8.42
C PHE A 29 15.98 2.32 7.68
N LYS A 30 15.89 1.21 8.41
CA LYS A 30 15.47 -0.10 7.92
C LYS A 30 14.16 -0.48 8.58
N VAL A 31 13.19 -0.86 7.76
CA VAL A 31 11.92 -1.45 8.23
C VAL A 31 11.95 -2.95 8.04
N GLU A 32 11.63 -3.68 9.10
CA GLU A 32 11.48 -5.13 9.11
C GLU A 32 10.03 -5.47 9.45
N ILE A 33 9.41 -6.33 8.63
CA ILE A 33 8.08 -6.88 8.91
C ILE A 33 8.28 -8.09 9.82
N LEU A 34 7.88 -7.97 11.08
CA LEU A 34 8.00 -9.06 12.06
C LEU A 34 6.83 -10.05 11.96
N ALA A 35 5.62 -9.50 11.74
CA ALA A 35 4.41 -10.26 11.48
C ALA A 35 3.57 -9.52 10.44
N ALA A 36 2.88 -10.27 9.57
CA ALA A 36 1.92 -9.72 8.61
C ALA A 36 0.82 -10.73 8.33
N GLY A 37 -0.38 -10.21 8.05
CA GLY A 37 -1.57 -11.03 7.81
C GLY A 37 -2.11 -11.67 9.09
N ASN A 38 -3.42 -11.94 9.11
CA ASN A 38 -4.11 -12.53 10.26
C ASN A 38 -3.95 -11.74 11.58
N MET A 39 -3.97 -10.40 11.48
CA MET A 39 -4.02 -9.48 12.61
C MET A 39 -5.30 -8.62 12.46
N PRO A 40 -6.50 -9.19 12.67
CA PRO A 40 -7.74 -8.42 12.59
C PRO A 40 -7.84 -7.41 13.74
N GLN A 41 -7.99 -6.13 13.39
CA GLN A 41 -8.21 -5.04 14.34
C GLN A 41 -7.22 -5.06 15.53
N PRO A 42 -5.90 -4.99 15.27
CA PRO A 42 -4.90 -4.94 16.33
C PRO A 42 -5.02 -3.58 17.03
N MET A 43 -4.95 -3.59 18.37
CA MET A 43 -5.20 -2.40 19.16
C MET A 43 -3.89 -1.84 19.76
N GLU A 44 -3.31 -2.51 20.73
CA GLU A 44 -2.13 -2.05 21.49
C GLU A 44 -1.02 -3.10 21.40
N LEU A 45 0.24 -2.70 21.58
CA LEU A 45 1.41 -3.58 21.60
C LEU A 45 2.24 -3.36 22.86
N GLU A 46 2.92 -4.41 23.31
CA GLU A 46 3.87 -4.35 24.43
C GLU A 46 5.14 -5.12 24.10
N VAL A 47 6.30 -4.53 24.37
CA VAL A 47 7.61 -5.19 24.18
C VAL A 47 8.11 -5.74 25.52
N ALA A 48 8.12 -7.06 25.67
CA ALA A 48 8.61 -7.71 26.87
C ALA A 48 10.15 -7.65 26.99
N PRO A 49 10.72 -7.69 28.21
CA PRO A 49 12.17 -7.66 28.42
C PRO A 49 12.95 -8.81 27.76
N ASP A 50 12.29 -9.92 27.47
CA ASP A 50 12.87 -11.09 26.78
C ASP A 50 12.79 -10.99 25.23
N GLY A 51 12.29 -9.87 24.71
CA GLY A 51 12.16 -9.61 23.27
C GLY A 51 10.90 -10.16 22.63
N ARG A 52 10.00 -10.81 23.38
CA ARG A 52 8.65 -11.12 22.89
C ARG A 52 7.87 -9.82 22.71
N ILE A 53 7.04 -9.77 21.68
CA ILE A 53 6.18 -8.62 21.40
C ILE A 53 4.75 -9.10 21.42
N PHE A 54 3.94 -8.53 22.31
CA PHE A 54 2.54 -8.86 22.47
C PHE A 54 1.69 -7.85 21.72
N TRP A 55 0.52 -8.28 21.24
CA TRP A 55 -0.54 -7.38 20.83
C TRP A 55 -1.90 -7.99 21.08
N ASN A 56 -2.90 -7.14 21.31
CA ASN A 56 -4.29 -7.55 21.42
C ASN A 56 -5.08 -7.25 20.14
N GLU A 57 -6.12 -8.05 19.93
CA GLU A 57 -7.13 -7.84 18.91
C GLU A 57 -8.45 -7.53 19.60
N ILE A 58 -9.22 -6.56 19.06
CA ILE A 58 -10.46 -6.08 19.71
C ILE A 58 -11.46 -7.22 19.99
N SER A 59 -11.39 -8.31 19.23
CA SER A 59 -12.22 -9.52 19.39
C SER A 59 -11.95 -10.33 20.66
N GLY A 60 -10.98 -9.93 21.50
CA GLY A 60 -10.66 -10.61 22.75
C GLY A 60 -9.41 -11.49 22.69
N LYS A 61 -8.65 -11.47 21.60
CA LYS A 61 -7.45 -12.31 21.45
C LYS A 61 -6.18 -11.59 21.89
N LEU A 62 -5.28 -12.34 22.51
CA LEU A 62 -3.89 -11.95 22.78
C LEU A 62 -2.96 -12.79 21.91
N LYS A 63 -2.06 -12.12 21.19
CA LYS A 63 -1.03 -12.77 20.38
C LYS A 63 0.34 -12.28 20.80
N LEU A 64 1.35 -13.07 20.47
CA LEU A 64 2.74 -12.69 20.63
C LEU A 64 3.60 -13.14 19.46
N TRP A 65 4.63 -12.36 19.19
CA TRP A 65 5.73 -12.67 18.30
C TRP A 65 6.96 -12.99 19.14
N LYS A 66 7.70 -14.04 18.76
CA LYS A 66 8.93 -14.45 19.42
C LYS A 66 10.16 -14.09 18.59
N PRO A 67 11.27 -13.74 19.25
CA PRO A 67 12.58 -13.70 18.59
C PRO A 67 12.81 -14.97 17.78
N GLY A 68 13.09 -14.82 16.49
CA GLY A 68 13.18 -15.93 15.54
C GLY A 68 11.98 -16.08 14.59
N GLY A 69 10.92 -15.28 14.75
CA GLY A 69 9.86 -15.14 13.75
C GLY A 69 8.57 -15.91 14.01
N GLN A 70 8.46 -16.64 15.13
CA GLN A 70 7.25 -17.42 15.43
C GLN A 70 6.15 -16.54 16.02
N ILE A 71 4.94 -16.64 15.47
CA ILE A 71 3.72 -16.03 16.03
C ILE A 71 2.95 -17.09 16.83
N VAL A 72 2.46 -16.71 18.01
CA VAL A 72 1.67 -17.56 18.91
C VAL A 72 0.38 -16.85 19.29
N GLU A 73 -0.76 -17.54 19.22
CA GLU A 73 -1.99 -17.10 19.89
C GLU A 73 -1.89 -17.49 21.36
N ALA A 74 -1.65 -16.50 22.22
CA ALA A 74 -1.40 -16.73 23.65
C ALA A 74 -2.68 -17.11 24.40
N GLY A 75 -3.83 -16.62 23.94
CA GLY A 75 -5.14 -16.95 24.51
C GLY A 75 -6.20 -15.95 24.09
N SER A 76 -7.40 -16.10 24.64
CA SER A 76 -8.51 -15.19 24.41
C SER A 76 -9.41 -15.04 25.63
N ILE A 77 -10.09 -13.89 25.73
CA ILE A 77 -11.07 -13.58 26.76
C ILE A 77 -12.45 -13.27 26.12
N PRO A 78 -13.57 -13.62 26.77
CA PRO A 78 -14.89 -13.26 26.27
C PRO A 78 -15.14 -11.76 26.37
N VAL A 79 -15.47 -11.13 25.24
CA VAL A 79 -15.74 -9.69 25.18
C VAL A 79 -17.07 -9.39 24.51
N PHE A 80 -17.68 -8.26 24.89
CA PHE A 80 -18.80 -7.68 24.16
C PHE A 80 -18.25 -6.94 22.93
N GLY A 81 -18.38 -7.55 21.75
CA GLY A 81 -17.79 -7.06 20.50
C GLY A 81 -18.75 -6.28 19.60
N ALA A 82 -19.38 -5.22 20.11
CA ALA A 82 -20.21 -4.31 19.32
C ALA A 82 -19.81 -2.85 19.53
N GLN A 83 -20.08 -2.00 18.53
CA GLN A 83 -19.61 -0.62 18.48
C GLN A 83 -18.07 -0.59 18.54
N GLU A 84 -17.50 0.13 19.49
CA GLU A 84 -16.06 0.22 19.74
C GLU A 84 -15.64 -0.57 20.99
N ASN A 85 -16.52 -1.45 21.52
CA ASN A 85 -16.22 -2.31 22.67
C ASN A 85 -15.41 -3.54 22.26
N GLY A 86 -14.65 -4.08 23.21
CA GLY A 86 -13.86 -5.29 23.00
C GLY A 86 -12.71 -5.40 23.98
N PHE A 87 -11.61 -6.01 23.55
CA PHE A 87 -10.34 -5.97 24.27
C PHE A 87 -9.56 -4.74 23.80
N LEU A 88 -9.55 -3.70 24.63
CA LEU A 88 -9.16 -2.35 24.22
C LEU A 88 -7.65 -2.12 24.35
N GLY A 89 -7.08 -2.56 25.48
CA GLY A 89 -5.67 -2.34 25.78
C GLY A 89 -5.15 -3.18 26.92
N PHE A 90 -3.83 -3.20 27.11
CA PHE A 90 -3.16 -3.99 28.13
C PHE A 90 -1.76 -3.46 28.45
N ALA A 91 -1.24 -3.82 29.62
CA ALA A 91 0.14 -3.56 30.00
C ALA A 91 0.79 -4.81 30.61
N LEU A 92 2.08 -4.99 30.35
CA LEU A 92 2.90 -5.96 31.09
C LEU A 92 3.37 -5.33 32.40
N ASP A 93 3.38 -6.11 33.49
CA ASP A 93 3.90 -5.61 34.77
C ASP A 93 5.38 -5.19 34.64
N PRO A 94 5.85 -4.11 35.28
CA PRO A 94 7.27 -3.72 35.22
C PRO A 94 8.23 -4.82 35.70
N LYS A 95 7.73 -5.77 36.50
CA LYS A 95 8.41 -6.99 36.97
C LYS A 95 7.97 -8.24 36.20
N PHE A 96 7.53 -8.09 34.95
CA PHE A 96 7.02 -9.19 34.11
C PHE A 96 8.00 -10.36 34.05
N ALA A 97 9.30 -10.09 33.91
CA ALA A 97 10.34 -11.12 33.90
C ALA A 97 10.39 -12.00 35.17
N GLN A 98 9.82 -11.52 36.29
CA GLN A 98 9.75 -12.26 37.55
C GLN A 98 8.35 -12.81 37.85
N ASN A 99 7.28 -12.06 37.59
CA ASN A 99 5.91 -12.42 38.02
C ASN A 99 5.01 -12.92 36.88
N GLN A 100 5.37 -12.64 35.63
CA GLN A 100 4.54 -12.91 34.44
C GLN A 100 3.13 -12.31 34.52
N PHE A 101 2.95 -11.19 35.24
CA PHE A 101 1.66 -10.52 35.37
C PHE A 101 1.35 -9.63 34.17
N ILE A 102 0.12 -9.70 33.70
CA ILE A 102 -0.41 -8.89 32.60
C ILE A 102 -1.77 -8.31 33.01
N TYR A 103 -2.02 -7.06 32.65
CA TYR A 103 -3.23 -6.32 33.03
C TYR A 103 -4.03 -6.00 31.77
N LEU A 104 -5.26 -6.52 31.68
CA LEU A 104 -6.12 -6.38 30.51
C LEU A 104 -7.25 -5.40 30.81
N PHE A 105 -7.49 -4.46 29.89
CA PHE A 105 -8.61 -3.54 29.90
C PHE A 105 -9.57 -3.87 28.75
N TYR A 106 -10.80 -4.26 29.11
CA TYR A 106 -11.74 -4.83 28.15
C TYR A 106 -13.21 -4.68 28.58
N SER A 107 -14.09 -4.92 27.62
CA SER A 107 -15.54 -4.86 27.77
C SER A 107 -16.11 -6.28 27.98
N PRO A 108 -16.39 -6.72 29.22
CA PRO A 108 -16.86 -8.07 29.49
C PRO A 108 -18.30 -8.32 28.98
N THR A 109 -18.65 -9.58 28.77
CA THR A 109 -20.01 -10.01 28.41
C THR A 109 -20.96 -10.09 29.62
N ASN A 110 -20.41 -10.28 30.83
CA ASN A 110 -21.18 -10.46 32.07
C ASN A 110 -21.38 -9.16 32.87
N TYR A 111 -20.88 -8.04 32.39
CA TYR A 111 -21.03 -6.72 33.00
C TYR A 111 -21.21 -5.66 31.91
N THR A 112 -22.06 -4.66 32.16
CA THR A 112 -22.33 -3.57 31.22
C THR A 112 -21.41 -2.39 31.54
N GLY A 113 -20.21 -2.43 30.96
CA GLY A 113 -19.18 -1.41 31.17
C GLY A 113 -17.80 -1.91 30.78
N GLN A 114 -16.77 -1.28 31.34
CA GLN A 114 -15.37 -1.67 31.15
C GLN A 114 -14.80 -2.28 32.43
N ARG A 115 -13.83 -3.17 32.26
CA ARG A 115 -13.16 -3.90 33.33
C ARG A 115 -11.64 -3.87 33.12
N LEU A 116 -10.92 -3.60 34.21
CA LEU A 116 -9.50 -3.89 34.34
C LEU A 116 -9.33 -5.16 35.18
N SER A 117 -8.61 -6.14 34.65
CA SER A 117 -8.26 -7.38 35.36
C SER A 117 -6.79 -7.73 35.23
N ARG A 118 -6.21 -8.36 36.25
CA ARG A 118 -4.87 -8.97 36.21
C ARG A 118 -4.97 -10.46 35.90
N PHE A 119 -4.13 -10.91 34.99
CA PHE A 119 -3.90 -12.32 34.67
C PHE A 119 -2.42 -12.69 34.83
N VAL A 120 -2.11 -13.97 34.67
CA VAL A 120 -0.76 -14.53 34.70
C VAL A 120 -0.47 -15.22 33.37
N MET A 121 0.70 -14.96 32.80
CA MET A 121 1.21 -15.71 31.65
C MET A 121 1.94 -16.98 32.14
N ARG A 122 1.66 -18.11 31.50
CA ARG A 122 2.32 -19.41 31.71
C ARG A 122 3.13 -19.76 30.48
N GLY A 123 4.37 -19.29 30.44
CA GLY A 123 5.20 -19.34 29.24
C GLY A 123 4.61 -18.43 28.16
N ASP A 124 4.15 -19.01 27.06
CA ASP A 124 3.54 -18.29 25.93
C ASP A 124 2.00 -18.21 26.02
N ALA A 125 1.37 -18.79 27.06
CA ALA A 125 -0.09 -18.88 27.18
C ALA A 125 -0.69 -18.01 28.30
N LEU A 126 -1.84 -17.39 28.04
CA LEU A 126 -2.62 -16.63 29.02
C LEU A 126 -3.44 -17.59 29.90
N ASP A 127 -3.23 -17.54 31.22
CA ASP A 127 -4.01 -18.35 32.18
C ASP A 127 -5.30 -17.62 32.58
N ASN A 128 -6.40 -17.90 31.87
CA ASN A 128 -7.70 -17.30 32.15
C ASN A 128 -8.26 -17.64 33.55
N THR A 129 -7.82 -18.73 34.18
CA THR A 129 -8.27 -19.09 35.54
C THR A 129 -7.63 -18.22 36.62
N SER A 130 -6.58 -17.47 36.25
CA SER A 130 -5.85 -16.58 37.14
C SER A 130 -6.45 -15.19 37.27
N GLU A 131 -7.60 -14.90 36.64
CA GLU A 131 -8.21 -13.57 36.63
C GLU A 131 -8.39 -12.99 38.05
N LYS A 132 -7.98 -11.74 38.21
CA LYS A 132 -8.34 -10.88 39.36
C LYS A 132 -8.91 -9.57 38.85
N VAL A 133 -10.20 -9.35 39.07
CA VAL A 133 -10.88 -8.10 38.74
C VAL A 133 -10.39 -6.99 39.67
N ILE A 134 -9.88 -5.89 39.11
CA ILE A 134 -9.30 -4.76 39.85
C ILE A 134 -10.27 -3.58 39.91
N LEU A 135 -10.85 -3.21 38.75
CA LEU A 135 -11.70 -2.04 38.62
C LEU A 135 -12.80 -2.28 37.57
N GLU A 136 -14.01 -1.83 37.86
CA GLU A 136 -15.14 -1.80 36.93
C GLU A 136 -15.83 -0.43 36.98
N PHE A 137 -16.30 0.04 35.83
CA PHE A 137 -17.21 1.17 35.75
C PHE A 137 -18.22 1.01 34.62
N GLY A 138 -19.43 1.50 34.86
CA GLY A 138 -20.55 1.31 33.96
C GLY A 138 -20.45 2.19 32.72
N GLU A 139 -20.84 1.64 31.58
CA GLU A 139 -21.01 2.39 30.33
C GLU A 139 -22.36 2.09 29.72
N GLN A 140 -22.94 3.08 29.05
CA GLN A 140 -24.15 2.85 28.27
C GLN A 140 -23.79 2.09 26.98
N ARG A 141 -24.68 1.18 26.56
CA ARG A 141 -24.60 0.42 25.29
C ARG A 141 -25.77 0.73 24.35
N ARG A 142 -26.53 1.79 24.61
CA ARG A 142 -27.63 2.27 23.75
C ARG A 142 -27.08 2.83 22.45
N GLU A 143 -26.08 3.68 22.57
CA GLU A 143 -25.42 4.37 21.45
C GLU A 143 -23.92 4.12 21.49
N CYS A 144 -23.26 4.25 20.34
CA CYS A 144 -21.80 4.23 20.31
C CYS A 144 -21.21 5.47 20.99
N CYS A 145 -20.01 5.29 21.54
CA CYS A 145 -18.74 5.79 20.98
C CYS A 145 -17.77 6.21 22.11
N HIS A 146 -16.48 6.21 21.79
CA HIS A 146 -15.36 6.67 22.62
C HIS A 146 -15.16 5.85 23.89
N HIS A 147 -14.55 4.67 23.76
CA HIS A 147 -14.11 3.87 24.90
C HIS A 147 -12.62 4.07 25.24
N ALA A 148 -11.84 4.70 24.35
CA ALA A 148 -10.38 4.85 24.44
C ALA A 148 -9.67 3.50 24.67
N GLY A 149 -8.81 3.42 25.70
CA GLY A 149 -8.45 2.14 26.31
C GLY A 149 -6.98 1.78 26.37
N SER A 150 -6.05 2.70 26.08
CA SER A 150 -4.63 2.50 26.38
C SER A 150 -4.36 2.32 27.87
N VAL A 151 -3.42 1.42 28.19
CA VAL A 151 -3.01 1.05 29.54
C VAL A 151 -1.49 1.06 29.63
N GLU A 152 -0.92 1.84 30.56
CA GLU A 152 0.54 2.02 30.62
C GLU A 152 1.03 2.14 32.07
N PHE A 153 2.18 1.55 32.37
CA PHE A 153 2.84 1.77 33.66
C PHE A 153 3.68 3.03 33.64
N ALA A 154 3.56 3.85 34.69
CA ALA A 154 4.46 4.96 34.97
C ALA A 154 5.74 4.47 35.66
N PRO A 155 6.84 5.25 35.60
CA PRO A 155 8.11 4.89 36.23
C PRO A 155 8.06 4.77 37.76
N ASP A 156 7.02 5.30 38.40
CA ASP A 156 6.77 5.15 39.83
C ASP A 156 5.97 3.88 40.20
N GLY A 157 5.70 3.00 39.21
CA GLY A 157 4.96 1.76 39.37
C GLY A 157 3.45 1.91 39.47
N CYS A 158 2.90 3.10 39.20
CA CYS A 158 1.45 3.27 39.03
C CYS A 158 1.01 2.84 37.63
N LEU A 159 -0.16 2.21 37.53
CA LEU A 159 -0.82 1.91 36.27
C LEU A 159 -1.73 3.08 35.89
N LEU A 160 -1.63 3.55 34.64
CA LEU A 160 -2.51 4.53 34.06
C LEU A 160 -3.44 3.90 33.03
N ILE A 161 -4.68 4.37 32.99
CA ILE A 161 -5.74 3.82 32.12
C ILE A 161 -6.47 5.00 31.50
N SER A 162 -6.48 5.07 30.17
CA SER A 162 -7.26 6.04 29.42
C SER A 162 -8.71 5.55 29.24
N THR A 163 -9.68 6.40 29.56
CA THR A 163 -11.12 6.08 29.45
C THR A 163 -11.82 7.15 28.63
N GLY A 164 -12.58 6.74 27.63
CA GLY A 164 -13.36 7.67 26.82
C GLY A 164 -14.66 8.10 27.50
N ASP A 165 -15.30 9.13 26.97
CA ASP A 165 -16.46 9.79 27.58
C ASP A 165 -17.77 9.01 27.44
N ASN A 166 -17.78 7.94 26.64
CA ASN A 166 -18.94 7.10 26.36
C ASN A 166 -20.17 7.92 25.91
N THR A 167 -19.94 8.87 24.99
CA THR A 167 -20.94 9.81 24.48
C THR A 167 -21.00 9.80 22.96
N HIS A 168 -22.21 9.72 22.42
CA HIS A 168 -22.46 9.73 20.99
C HIS A 168 -22.20 11.12 20.40
N PRO A 169 -21.35 11.25 19.35
CA PRO A 169 -20.95 12.55 18.84
C PRO A 169 -21.94 13.18 17.84
N GLY A 170 -22.85 12.39 17.25
CA GLY A 170 -23.80 12.81 16.22
C GLY A 170 -25.13 13.37 16.72
N GLY A 171 -26.11 13.49 15.83
CA GLY A 171 -27.46 14.00 16.14
C GLY A 171 -27.55 15.53 16.16
N ASP A 172 -28.34 16.09 17.09
CA ASP A 172 -28.59 17.54 17.22
C ASP A 172 -27.34 18.34 17.68
N THR A 173 -26.24 17.64 17.95
CA THR A 173 -24.93 18.22 18.28
C THR A 173 -24.32 18.98 17.10
N ALA A 174 -24.67 18.60 15.86
CA ALA A 174 -24.15 19.16 14.62
C ALA A 174 -22.61 19.22 14.57
N GLY A 175 -21.94 18.24 15.21
CA GLY A 175 -20.48 18.17 15.30
C GLY A 175 -19.84 19.06 16.36
N TYR A 176 -20.60 19.87 17.10
CA TYR A 176 -20.09 20.62 18.27
C TYR A 176 -20.12 19.74 19.53
N ALA A 177 -19.79 20.30 20.69
CA ALA A 177 -19.86 19.60 21.97
C ALA A 177 -21.24 18.93 22.20
N PRO A 178 -21.28 17.61 22.47
CA PRO A 178 -22.47 16.88 22.84
C PRO A 178 -22.81 17.16 24.31
N ILE A 179 -23.72 18.11 24.56
CA ILE A 179 -24.13 18.57 25.89
C ILE A 179 -25.66 18.58 26.03
N ASP A 180 -26.32 17.54 25.52
CA ASP A 180 -27.79 17.49 25.43
C ASP A 180 -28.47 17.09 26.74
N GLU A 181 -28.98 18.09 27.45
CA GLU A 181 -29.61 17.93 28.77
C GLU A 181 -31.10 17.48 28.69
N ARG A 182 -31.65 17.22 27.50
CA ARG A 182 -33.05 16.79 27.35
C ARG A 182 -33.25 15.40 27.98
N PRO A 183 -34.41 15.14 28.62
CA PRO A 183 -34.71 13.82 29.19
C PRO A 183 -34.58 12.69 28.16
N GLY A 184 -33.87 11.60 28.51
CA GLY A 184 -33.65 10.45 27.64
C GLY A 184 -32.51 10.61 26.63
N GLN A 185 -31.88 11.79 26.56
CA GLN A 185 -30.73 12.09 25.68
C GLN A 185 -29.38 11.97 26.39
N GLU A 186 -29.32 11.28 27.53
CA GLU A 186 -28.08 11.09 28.29
C GLU A 186 -26.94 10.50 27.44
N PRO A 187 -27.15 9.62 26.43
CA PRO A 187 -26.09 9.18 25.54
C PRO A 187 -25.41 10.30 24.72
N TRP A 188 -26.01 11.49 24.59
CA TRP A 188 -25.50 12.68 23.87
C TRP A 188 -25.07 13.82 24.82
N ASP A 189 -24.91 13.54 26.11
CA ASP A 189 -24.43 14.51 27.10
C ASP A 189 -23.08 14.07 27.69
N ALA A 190 -21.98 14.62 27.18
CA ALA A 190 -20.63 14.37 27.69
C ALA A 190 -20.39 15.04 29.06
N GLN A 191 -21.28 15.93 29.51
CA GLN A 191 -21.17 16.53 30.84
C GLN A 191 -21.40 15.50 31.95
N LYS A 192 -22.13 14.42 31.67
CA LYS A 192 -22.38 13.31 32.62
C LYS A 192 -21.09 12.55 33.00
N SER A 193 -20.08 12.59 32.14
CA SER A 193 -18.86 11.79 32.21
C SER A 193 -17.63 12.68 32.27
N ALA A 194 -17.13 13.18 31.14
CA ALA A 194 -15.85 13.88 31.03
C ALA A 194 -15.70 15.05 32.02
N ALA A 195 -16.76 15.86 32.17
CA ALA A 195 -16.85 16.98 33.11
C ALA A 195 -17.51 16.65 34.46
N ASN A 196 -17.76 15.37 34.78
CA ASN A 196 -18.28 14.92 36.07
C ASN A 196 -17.11 14.40 36.94
N THR A 197 -16.96 14.98 38.14
CA THR A 197 -15.88 14.60 39.07
C THR A 197 -16.12 13.25 39.76
N HIS A 198 -17.35 12.74 39.75
CA HIS A 198 -17.73 11.46 40.35
C HIS A 198 -17.85 10.29 39.34
N ASP A 199 -17.45 10.50 38.09
CA ASP A 199 -17.48 9.51 37.01
C ASP A 199 -16.07 9.14 36.52
N LEU A 200 -15.84 7.87 36.18
CA LEU A 200 -14.54 7.38 35.73
C LEU A 200 -14.34 7.45 34.20
N ARG A 201 -15.36 7.86 33.44
CA ARG A 201 -15.34 8.00 31.98
C ARG A 201 -14.86 9.39 31.56
N GLY A 202 -14.17 9.46 30.43
CA GLY A 202 -13.55 10.70 29.92
C GLY A 202 -12.41 11.17 30.82
N LYS A 203 -11.55 10.24 31.24
CA LYS A 203 -10.47 10.44 32.24
C LYS A 203 -9.18 9.75 31.80
N ILE A 204 -8.09 10.09 32.49
CA ILE A 204 -6.96 9.16 32.68
C ILE A 204 -6.90 8.84 34.16
N LEU A 205 -7.06 7.55 34.49
CA LEU A 205 -7.02 7.03 35.85
C LEU A 205 -5.59 6.67 36.22
N ARG A 206 -5.23 6.76 37.50
CA ARG A 206 -3.90 6.37 38.00
C ARG A 206 -4.02 5.58 39.30
N LEU A 207 -3.61 4.31 39.26
CA LEU A 207 -3.78 3.33 40.33
C LEU A 207 -2.43 2.77 40.77
N ARG A 208 -2.29 2.41 42.05
CA ARG A 208 -1.15 1.63 42.54
C ARG A 208 -1.62 0.20 42.79
N LEU A 209 -1.23 -0.73 41.91
CA LEU A 209 -1.74 -2.09 41.96
C LEU A 209 -1.12 -2.88 43.12
N THR A 210 -1.90 -3.79 43.69
CA THR A 210 -1.45 -4.69 44.76
C THR A 210 -1.23 -6.11 44.22
N PRO A 211 -0.28 -6.89 44.77
CA PRO A 211 0.03 -8.23 44.27
C PRO A 211 -1.16 -9.22 44.30
N ASP A 212 -2.10 -9.04 45.23
CA ASP A 212 -3.32 -9.83 45.39
C ASP A 212 -4.42 -9.52 44.36
N GLY A 213 -4.19 -8.52 43.48
CA GLY A 213 -5.11 -8.17 42.40
C GLY A 213 -6.12 -7.09 42.78
N GLY A 214 -5.77 -6.20 43.71
CA GLY A 214 -6.49 -4.97 44.02
C GLY A 214 -5.69 -3.72 43.66
N TYR A 215 -6.04 -2.58 44.25
CA TYR A 215 -5.30 -1.33 44.10
C TYR A 215 -5.41 -0.44 45.33
N THR A 216 -4.50 0.54 45.40
CA THR A 216 -4.54 1.66 46.34
C THR A 216 -4.48 2.97 45.57
N ILE A 217 -4.89 4.07 46.21
CA ILE A 217 -4.84 5.40 45.61
C ILE A 217 -3.46 6.03 45.85
N PRO A 218 -2.69 6.31 44.78
CA PRO A 218 -1.41 6.99 44.91
C PRO A 218 -1.60 8.47 45.27
N GLU A 219 -0.56 9.09 45.82
CA GLU A 219 -0.54 10.54 45.99
C GLU A 219 -0.41 11.26 44.64
N GLY A 220 -0.89 12.50 44.58
CA GLY A 220 -0.79 13.35 43.39
C GLY A 220 -1.92 13.15 42.36
N ASN A 221 -2.93 12.33 42.65
CA ASN A 221 -4.17 12.30 41.87
C ASN A 221 -5.00 13.59 42.07
N LEU A 222 -5.91 13.89 41.15
CA LEU A 222 -6.62 15.16 41.06
C LEU A 222 -7.54 15.41 42.25
N PHE A 223 -8.18 14.35 42.76
CA PHE A 223 -9.14 14.44 43.86
C PHE A 223 -8.61 13.76 45.14
N PRO A 224 -9.09 14.19 46.32
CA PRO A 224 -8.67 13.61 47.60
C PRO A 224 -8.99 12.12 47.71
N LYS A 225 -8.14 11.38 48.45
CA LYS A 225 -8.26 9.92 48.65
C LYS A 225 -9.57 9.48 49.32
N ASP A 226 -10.22 10.37 50.06
CA ASP A 226 -11.50 10.11 50.74
C ASP A 226 -12.72 10.23 49.82
N GLY A 227 -12.53 10.65 48.56
CA GLY A 227 -13.59 10.79 47.57
C GLY A 227 -14.52 12.00 47.79
N SER A 228 -14.17 12.93 48.69
CA SER A 228 -15.04 14.05 49.09
C SER A 228 -15.34 15.06 47.98
N ALA A 229 -14.45 15.19 46.99
CA ALA A 229 -14.59 16.16 45.89
C ALA A 229 -14.65 15.51 44.49
N GLY A 230 -14.53 14.19 44.41
CA GLY A 230 -14.47 13.44 43.16
C GLY A 230 -13.84 12.07 43.35
N ARG A 231 -13.83 11.26 42.29
CA ARG A 231 -13.25 9.91 42.31
C ARG A 231 -11.74 9.97 42.52
N PRO A 232 -11.19 9.36 43.58
CA PRO A 232 -9.77 9.43 43.91
C PRO A 232 -8.85 8.78 42.86
N GLU A 233 -9.39 7.93 41.99
CA GLU A 233 -8.69 7.28 40.88
C GLU A 233 -8.27 8.25 39.77
N ILE A 234 -8.92 9.41 39.67
CA ILE A 234 -8.75 10.36 38.56
C ILE A 234 -7.41 11.10 38.70
N TYR A 235 -6.55 10.97 37.69
CA TYR A 235 -5.36 11.80 37.52
C TYR A 235 -5.60 12.94 36.53
N VAL A 236 -6.25 12.63 35.40
CA VAL A 236 -6.68 13.60 34.39
C VAL A 236 -8.19 13.53 34.23
N MET A 237 -8.85 14.68 34.16
CA MET A 237 -10.25 14.77 33.76
C MET A 237 -10.43 15.64 32.52
N GLY A 238 -11.63 15.60 31.91
CA GLY A 238 -11.95 16.40 30.74
C GLY A 238 -11.36 15.85 29.45
N CYS A 239 -11.42 14.53 29.25
CA CYS A 239 -11.06 13.86 28.00
C CYS A 239 -12.33 13.39 27.25
N ARG A 240 -12.29 13.36 25.92
CA ARG A 240 -13.33 12.83 25.02
C ARG A 240 -13.05 11.38 24.65
N ASN A 241 -11.99 11.17 23.88
CA ASN A 241 -11.49 9.88 23.43
C ASN A 241 -9.94 9.91 23.42
N PRO A 242 -9.30 9.77 24.60
CA PRO A 242 -7.85 9.70 24.73
C PRO A 242 -7.31 8.34 24.23
N TRP A 243 -7.46 8.05 22.94
CA TRP A 243 -7.38 6.69 22.39
C TRP A 243 -5.98 6.06 22.51
N ARG A 244 -4.92 6.84 22.24
CA ARG A 244 -3.53 6.39 22.39
C ARG A 244 -2.77 7.29 23.32
N MET A 245 -2.36 6.72 24.45
CA MET A 245 -1.65 7.37 25.54
C MET A 245 -0.26 6.74 25.69
N SER A 246 0.72 7.53 26.10
CA SER A 246 2.03 7.05 26.50
C SER A 246 2.52 7.81 27.74
N VAL A 247 3.29 7.11 28.57
CA VAL A 247 3.94 7.70 29.75
C VAL A 247 5.44 7.74 29.51
N ASP A 248 6.01 8.94 29.64
CA ASP A 248 7.46 9.11 29.58
C ASP A 248 8.12 8.41 30.78
N GLN A 249 8.80 7.30 30.51
CA GLN A 249 9.46 6.47 31.53
C GLN A 249 10.62 7.16 32.27
N ARG A 250 11.08 8.34 31.79
CA ARG A 250 12.11 9.12 32.49
C ARG A 250 11.49 10.21 33.38
N THR A 251 10.42 10.86 32.94
CA THR A 251 9.86 12.04 33.61
C THR A 251 8.53 11.79 34.33
N GLY A 252 7.81 10.73 33.97
CA GLY A 252 6.45 10.45 34.43
C GLY A 252 5.37 11.33 33.79
N ILE A 253 5.73 12.16 32.81
CA ILE A 253 4.77 13.00 32.07
C ILE A 253 3.91 12.10 31.18
N VAL A 254 2.60 12.34 31.21
CA VAL A 254 1.63 11.61 30.40
C VAL A 254 1.32 12.40 29.14
N TYR A 255 1.39 11.73 27.99
CA TYR A 255 1.01 12.29 26.69
C TYR A 255 -0.11 11.43 26.09
N TRP A 256 -1.05 12.05 25.39
CA TRP A 256 -2.06 11.30 24.65
C TRP A 256 -2.55 12.05 23.43
N GLY A 257 -2.99 11.29 22.44
CA GLY A 257 -3.80 11.78 21.35
C GLY A 257 -5.27 11.80 21.76
N GLU A 258 -5.91 12.95 21.58
CA GLU A 258 -7.30 13.21 21.91
C GLU A 258 -8.07 13.44 20.60
N VAL A 259 -9.02 12.55 20.32
CA VAL A 259 -9.89 12.68 19.13
C VAL A 259 -11.04 13.62 19.48
N GLY A 260 -11.12 14.77 18.82
CA GLY A 260 -12.10 15.81 19.12
C GLY A 260 -13.40 15.72 18.31
N PRO A 261 -14.27 16.73 18.42
CA PRO A 261 -15.57 16.73 17.75
C PRO A 261 -15.46 17.16 16.27
N ASP A 262 -16.55 17.03 15.51
CA ASP A 262 -16.52 17.06 14.03
C ASP A 262 -17.01 18.37 13.38
N ALA A 263 -17.25 19.43 14.16
CA ALA A 263 -17.70 20.72 13.62
C ALA A 263 -16.70 21.23 12.58
N GLY A 264 -17.15 21.36 11.33
CA GLY A 264 -16.30 21.76 10.19
C GLY A 264 -15.90 23.24 10.18
N GLY A 265 -16.50 24.07 11.03
CA GLY A 265 -16.26 25.51 11.10
C GLY A 265 -16.66 26.10 12.45
N ASP A 266 -16.21 27.32 12.71
CA ASP A 266 -16.58 28.07 13.92
C ASP A 266 -18.04 28.54 13.77
N GLY A 267 -18.76 28.65 14.88
CA GLY A 267 -20.14 29.10 14.87
C GLY A 267 -20.61 29.65 16.22
N PRO A 268 -21.88 30.07 16.33
CA PRO A 268 -22.42 30.64 17.57
C PRO A 268 -22.30 29.70 18.78
N ARG A 269 -22.30 28.37 18.56
CA ARG A 269 -22.14 27.36 19.62
C ARG A 269 -20.69 27.22 20.10
N GLY A 270 -19.72 27.78 19.38
CA GLY A 270 -18.30 27.72 19.73
C GLY A 270 -17.40 27.38 18.56
N SER A 271 -16.23 26.91 18.90
CA SER A 271 -15.16 26.58 17.96
C SER A 271 -15.50 25.42 17.02
N ARG A 272 -14.88 25.41 15.83
CA ARG A 272 -14.71 24.17 15.04
C ARG A 272 -14.03 23.10 15.87
N GLY A 273 -14.14 21.84 15.45
CA GLY A 273 -13.47 20.73 16.13
C GLY A 273 -11.95 20.81 16.02
N TYR A 274 -11.24 20.23 16.99
CA TYR A 274 -9.78 20.05 17.00
C TYR A 274 -9.43 18.66 17.51
N ASP A 275 -8.47 17.99 16.89
CA ASP A 275 -7.75 16.89 17.53
C ASP A 275 -6.53 17.46 18.23
N GLU A 276 -6.09 16.80 19.31
CA GLU A 276 -5.06 17.33 20.20
C GLU A 276 -4.02 16.28 20.55
N ILE A 277 -2.77 16.72 20.70
CA ILE A 277 -1.82 16.08 21.60
C ILE A 277 -1.86 16.84 22.91
N ASN A 278 -2.07 16.13 24.00
CA ASN A 278 -2.10 16.69 25.34
C ASN A 278 -0.88 16.26 26.17
N GLN A 279 -0.57 17.04 27.21
CA GLN A 279 0.58 16.83 28.08
C GLN A 279 0.21 17.07 29.55
N ALA A 280 0.09 16.01 30.35
CA ALA A 280 -0.13 16.11 31.80
C ALA A 280 1.19 15.97 32.56
N ARG A 281 1.75 17.12 32.93
CA ARG A 281 2.92 17.22 33.84
C ARG A 281 2.57 17.01 35.31
N LYS A 282 1.29 17.17 35.62
CA LYS A 282 0.65 16.94 36.92
C LYS A 282 -0.84 16.66 36.66
N ALA A 283 -1.54 16.19 37.68
CA ALA A 283 -2.99 16.01 37.63
C ALA A 283 -3.73 17.30 37.23
N GLY A 284 -4.84 17.18 36.49
CA GLY A 284 -5.56 18.36 35.99
C GLY A 284 -6.83 18.08 35.20
N ASN A 285 -7.55 19.16 34.88
CA ASN A 285 -8.70 19.16 33.97
C ASN A 285 -8.26 19.68 32.59
N PHE A 286 -8.56 18.95 31.52
CA PHE A 286 -8.19 19.26 30.13
C PHE A 286 -9.40 19.66 29.27
N GLY A 287 -10.53 19.91 29.94
CA GLY A 287 -11.54 20.84 29.44
C GLY A 287 -12.73 20.23 28.71
N TRP A 288 -12.63 19.03 28.12
CA TRP A 288 -13.78 18.42 27.43
C TRP A 288 -14.97 18.16 28.39
N PRO A 289 -16.23 18.43 28.00
CA PRO A 289 -16.71 18.88 26.69
C PRO A 289 -16.87 20.40 26.54
N LEU A 290 -16.36 21.17 27.51
CA LEU A 290 -16.57 22.61 27.58
C LEU A 290 -15.57 23.37 26.72
N PHE A 291 -14.39 22.79 26.48
CA PHE A 291 -13.29 23.36 25.72
C PHE A 291 -12.61 22.33 24.81
N VAL A 292 -11.92 22.84 23.78
CA VAL A 292 -11.01 22.09 22.88
C VAL A 292 -9.82 22.97 22.48
N GLY A 293 -8.74 22.37 21.97
CA GLY A 293 -7.53 23.05 21.53
C GLY A 293 -6.87 23.86 22.63
N SER A 294 -6.56 25.13 22.36
CA SER A 294 -5.98 26.04 23.36
C SER A 294 -7.06 26.64 24.29
N ASN A 295 -7.92 25.80 24.87
CA ASN A 295 -9.11 26.18 25.62
C ASN A 295 -10.13 27.02 24.82
N PHE A 296 -10.30 26.75 23.53
CA PHE A 296 -11.38 27.32 22.73
C PHE A 296 -12.73 26.87 23.31
N THR A 297 -13.60 27.84 23.61
CA THR A 297 -14.78 27.62 24.44
C THR A 297 -16.03 27.30 23.62
N TYR A 298 -16.83 26.35 24.14
CA TYR A 298 -18.20 26.13 23.70
C TYR A 298 -19.19 26.98 24.51
N ALA A 299 -20.34 27.24 23.91
CA ALA A 299 -21.46 27.89 24.58
C ALA A 299 -22.38 26.85 25.23
N LYS A 300 -23.02 27.24 26.35
CA LYS A 300 -24.23 26.54 26.79
C LYS A 300 -25.24 26.53 25.65
N TYR A 301 -25.96 25.42 25.48
CA TYR A 301 -26.90 25.27 24.38
C TYR A 301 -28.15 24.53 24.84
N ASP A 302 -29.30 25.16 24.68
CA ASP A 302 -30.60 24.52 24.91
C ASP A 302 -31.02 23.79 23.64
N PHE A 303 -30.99 22.46 23.68
CA PHE A 303 -31.33 21.64 22.52
C PHE A 303 -32.83 21.59 22.20
N ALA A 304 -33.70 21.97 23.14
CA ALA A 304 -35.14 22.03 22.91
C ALA A 304 -35.52 23.31 22.17
N THR A 305 -34.99 24.45 22.61
CA THR A 305 -35.27 25.77 22.01
C THR A 305 -34.27 26.19 20.93
N LYS A 306 -33.14 25.49 20.83
CA LYS A 306 -31.96 25.83 20.00
C LYS A 306 -31.32 27.16 20.38
N ALA A 307 -31.55 27.63 21.60
CA ALA A 307 -30.97 28.88 22.11
C ALA A 307 -29.49 28.70 22.47
N VAL A 308 -28.67 29.63 22.00
CA VAL A 308 -27.25 29.72 22.37
C VAL A 308 -27.12 30.61 23.61
N GLY A 309 -26.54 30.05 24.66
CA GLY A 309 -26.29 30.72 25.94
C GLY A 309 -24.86 31.29 26.05
N PRO A 310 -24.42 31.63 27.27
CA PRO A 310 -23.07 32.11 27.51
C PRO A 310 -22.01 31.02 27.28
N HIS A 311 -20.80 31.44 26.93
CA HIS A 311 -19.62 30.60 26.85
C HIS A 311 -19.10 30.19 28.23
N PHE A 312 -18.52 28.99 28.31
CA PHE A 312 -17.89 28.51 29.54
C PHE A 312 -16.57 29.27 29.82
N ASP A 313 -16.27 29.48 31.10
CA ASP A 313 -15.04 30.12 31.58
C ASP A 313 -13.96 29.07 31.88
N PRO A 314 -12.82 29.03 31.16
CA PRO A 314 -11.76 28.05 31.39
C PRO A 314 -11.06 28.21 32.75
N ALA A 315 -11.09 29.40 33.36
CA ALA A 315 -10.50 29.62 34.69
C ALA A 315 -11.37 29.07 35.82
N ARG A 316 -12.68 28.93 35.58
CA ARG A 316 -13.62 28.38 36.56
C ARG A 316 -14.81 27.68 35.87
N PRO A 317 -14.59 26.52 35.23
CA PRO A 317 -15.63 25.87 34.46
C PRO A 317 -16.77 25.37 35.37
N THR A 318 -17.99 25.36 34.82
CA THR A 318 -19.17 24.91 35.57
C THR A 318 -19.91 23.81 34.82
N ASN A 319 -20.28 22.74 35.54
CA ASN A 319 -21.12 21.65 35.04
C ASN A 319 -22.48 21.68 35.76
N SER A 320 -23.48 22.22 35.07
CA SER A 320 -24.86 22.31 35.55
C SER A 320 -25.79 21.24 34.97
N SER A 321 -25.25 20.23 34.28
CA SER A 321 -26.05 19.18 33.66
C SER A 321 -26.90 18.46 34.71
N PRO A 322 -28.17 18.10 34.39
CA PRO A 322 -28.99 17.24 35.24
C PRO A 322 -28.38 15.84 35.44
N ASN A 323 -27.43 15.43 34.59
CA ASN A 323 -26.74 14.15 34.66
C ASN A 323 -25.41 14.22 35.44
N ASN A 324 -25.04 15.39 35.97
CA ASN A 324 -23.84 15.54 36.79
C ASN A 324 -24.12 15.09 38.24
N THR A 325 -23.34 14.14 38.72
CA THR A 325 -23.39 13.64 40.11
C THR A 325 -22.25 14.16 40.98
N GLY A 326 -21.32 14.93 40.40
CA GLY A 326 -20.15 15.46 41.07
C GLY A 326 -20.20 16.97 41.32
N SER A 327 -19.02 17.58 41.42
CA SER A 327 -18.91 19.02 41.66
C SER A 327 -19.50 19.81 40.50
N GLN A 328 -20.23 20.89 40.82
CA GLN A 328 -20.69 21.85 39.81
C GLN A 328 -19.59 22.82 39.38
N VAL A 329 -18.61 23.10 40.24
CA VAL A 329 -17.46 23.96 39.92
C VAL A 329 -16.25 23.07 39.73
N LEU A 330 -15.67 23.12 38.53
CA LEU A 330 -14.57 22.23 38.14
C LEU A 330 -13.21 22.91 38.35
N PRO A 331 -12.13 22.13 38.47
CA PRO A 331 -10.78 22.67 38.37
C PRO A 331 -10.58 23.44 37.04
N PRO A 332 -9.71 24.47 37.02
CA PRO A 332 -9.40 25.22 35.80
C PRO A 332 -8.94 24.31 34.65
N ALA A 333 -9.38 24.61 33.43
CA ALA A 333 -9.03 23.85 32.23
C ALA A 333 -7.60 24.18 31.75
N GLN A 334 -6.84 23.15 31.38
CA GLN A 334 -5.50 23.25 30.80
C GLN A 334 -5.59 23.16 29.27
N PRO A 335 -4.86 24.02 28.54
CA PRO A 335 -4.87 23.99 27.09
C PRO A 335 -4.10 22.79 26.53
N ALA A 336 -4.47 22.36 25.32
CA ALA A 336 -3.75 21.34 24.57
C ALA A 336 -2.30 21.73 24.26
N PHE A 337 -1.43 20.73 24.17
CA PHE A 337 0.00 20.90 23.88
C PHE A 337 0.24 21.17 22.38
N ILE A 338 -0.40 20.39 21.50
CA ILE A 338 -0.43 20.57 20.04
C ILE A 338 -1.86 20.31 19.57
N TYR A 339 -2.38 21.05 18.59
CA TYR A 339 -3.75 20.84 18.12
C TYR A 339 -3.95 21.20 16.65
N TRP A 340 -4.91 20.54 15.98
CA TRP A 340 -5.24 20.83 14.57
C TRP A 340 -6.72 20.59 14.20
N PRO A 341 -7.30 21.47 13.36
CA PRO A 341 -8.64 21.28 12.81
C PRO A 341 -8.59 20.39 11.55
N TYR A 342 -9.76 20.12 10.94
CA TYR A 342 -9.81 19.44 9.62
C TYR A 342 -9.04 20.22 8.54
N GLY A 343 -9.15 21.54 8.55
CA GLY A 343 -8.35 22.44 7.72
C GLY A 343 -6.93 22.63 8.25
N GLU A 344 -6.23 23.62 7.71
CA GLU A 344 -4.89 23.99 8.20
C GLU A 344 -4.96 24.59 9.62
N SER A 345 -4.02 24.19 10.47
CA SER A 345 -3.80 24.81 11.77
C SER A 345 -2.99 26.10 11.59
N LYS A 346 -3.39 27.20 12.25
CA LYS A 346 -2.65 28.47 12.16
C LYS A 346 -1.35 28.41 12.95
N GLU A 347 -1.40 27.75 14.10
CA GLU A 347 -0.30 27.57 15.03
C GLU A 347 0.65 26.45 14.59
N PHE A 348 0.09 25.42 13.94
CA PHE A 348 0.84 24.25 13.49
C PHE A 348 0.62 23.95 12.00
N PRO A 349 0.96 24.87 11.08
CA PRO A 349 0.68 24.72 9.65
C PRO A 349 1.41 23.51 9.03
N MET A 350 2.52 23.07 9.62
CA MET A 350 3.27 21.88 9.18
C MET A 350 2.49 20.56 9.30
N LEU A 351 1.32 20.55 9.96
CA LEU A 351 0.43 19.40 10.10
C LEU A 351 -0.57 19.25 8.95
N GLY A 352 -0.62 20.23 8.03
CA GLY A 352 -1.48 20.21 6.85
C GLY A 352 -2.98 20.15 7.17
N GLN A 353 -3.75 19.53 6.28
CA GLN A 353 -5.21 19.38 6.34
C GLN A 353 -5.64 17.95 6.00
N GLY A 354 -6.85 17.57 6.37
CA GLY A 354 -7.41 16.23 6.10
C GLY A 354 -8.25 15.70 7.28
N GLY A 355 -8.58 14.41 7.22
CA GLY A 355 -9.21 13.70 8.36
C GLY A 355 -8.38 13.80 9.63
N ARG A 356 -8.92 13.36 10.78
CA ARG A 356 -8.20 13.46 12.05
C ARG A 356 -8.50 12.30 12.98
N THR A 357 -7.45 11.77 13.59
CA THR A 357 -7.49 10.79 14.67
C THR A 357 -6.12 10.84 15.34
N ALA A 358 -5.94 11.75 16.28
CA ALA A 358 -4.66 11.97 16.96
C ALA A 358 -4.22 10.79 17.84
N CYS A 359 -2.92 10.49 17.79
CA CYS A 359 -2.23 9.53 18.65
C CYS A 359 -0.90 10.11 19.15
N ALA A 360 -0.47 9.75 20.36
CA ALA A 360 0.78 10.25 20.95
C ALA A 360 1.61 9.15 21.63
N GLY A 361 2.92 9.37 21.63
CA GLY A 361 3.90 8.52 22.29
C GLY A 361 4.69 7.67 21.31
N PRO A 362 5.79 7.04 21.75
CA PRO A 362 6.53 7.27 22.99
C PRO A 362 7.52 8.46 22.86
N VAL A 363 8.11 8.88 23.99
CA VAL A 363 9.27 9.80 23.99
C VAL A 363 10.56 8.98 23.85
N PHE A 364 11.41 9.34 22.88
CA PHE A 364 12.70 8.69 22.71
C PHE A 364 13.79 9.31 23.59
N TYR A 365 14.61 8.45 24.19
CA TYR A 365 15.83 8.85 24.89
C TYR A 365 17.02 8.05 24.37
N PHE A 366 18.01 8.75 23.84
CA PHE A 366 19.19 8.11 23.29
C PHE A 366 20.07 7.52 24.38
N LYS A 367 20.67 6.37 24.09
CA LYS A 367 21.76 5.80 24.88
C LYS A 367 22.90 5.34 23.96
N PRO A 368 24.18 5.54 24.31
CA PRO A 368 25.31 5.16 23.45
C PRO A 368 25.32 3.70 22.99
N GLU A 369 24.82 2.78 23.82
CA GLU A 369 24.70 1.36 23.50
C GLU A 369 23.78 1.07 22.31
N PHE A 370 22.82 1.95 21.99
CA PHE A 370 21.90 1.78 20.88
C PHE A 370 22.58 1.74 19.52
N LYS A 371 23.80 2.29 19.42
CA LYS A 371 24.65 2.16 18.23
C LYS A 371 24.99 0.70 17.88
N LYS A 372 24.94 -0.21 18.87
CA LYS A 372 25.25 -1.65 18.69
C LYS A 372 24.02 -2.50 18.41
N THR A 373 22.83 -1.96 18.66
CA THR A 373 21.56 -2.70 18.60
C THR A 373 20.65 -2.23 17.45
N GLY A 374 21.10 -1.23 16.68
CA GLY A 374 20.31 -0.63 15.61
C GLY A 374 19.27 0.38 16.12
N GLY A 375 19.41 0.87 17.35
CA GLY A 375 18.49 1.85 17.90
C GLY A 375 18.67 3.24 17.30
N PHE A 376 17.68 4.09 17.51
CA PHE A 376 17.60 5.41 16.87
C PHE A 376 18.76 6.34 17.30
N PRO A 377 19.17 7.29 16.44
CA PRO A 377 20.29 8.18 16.70
C PRO A 377 19.98 9.28 17.72
N GLU A 378 21.06 9.82 18.31
CA GLU A 378 21.04 10.90 19.32
C GLU A 378 20.26 12.14 18.87
N HIS A 379 20.15 12.36 17.56
CA HIS A 379 19.30 13.41 17.01
C HIS A 379 17.89 13.42 17.60
N PHE A 380 17.27 12.26 17.83
CA PHE A 380 15.91 12.18 18.37
C PHE A 380 15.83 12.15 19.90
N ASP A 381 16.94 12.34 20.62
CA ASP A 381 16.90 12.41 22.08
C ASP A 381 15.91 13.50 22.52
N ARG A 382 15.01 13.15 23.45
CA ARG A 382 13.92 14.00 23.95
C ARG A 382 12.93 14.43 22.87
N CYS A 383 12.68 13.59 21.86
CA CYS A 383 11.58 13.78 20.92
C CYS A 383 10.39 12.89 21.29
N LEU A 384 9.20 13.50 21.40
CA LEU A 384 7.93 12.79 21.49
C LEU A 384 7.47 12.41 20.08
N LEU A 385 7.21 11.13 19.84
CA LEU A 385 6.55 10.68 18.63
C LEU A 385 5.05 11.02 18.70
N PHE A 386 4.49 11.50 17.61
CA PHE A 386 3.04 11.61 17.46
C PHE A 386 2.63 11.43 16.00
N TRP A 387 1.42 10.96 15.78
CA TRP A 387 0.88 10.71 14.45
C TRP A 387 -0.63 10.93 14.43
N ASP A 388 -1.18 10.91 13.22
CA ASP A 388 -2.61 10.89 13.03
C ASP A 388 -2.96 9.63 12.21
N TRP A 389 -3.94 8.87 12.69
CA TRP A 389 -4.32 7.60 12.06
C TRP A 389 -5.04 7.82 10.72
N GLN A 390 -5.79 8.92 10.58
CA GLN A 390 -6.56 9.21 9.37
C GLN A 390 -5.84 10.20 8.44
N ARG A 391 -5.19 11.23 9.00
CA ARG A 391 -4.29 12.12 8.27
C ARG A 391 -2.92 11.45 8.19
N PRO A 392 -2.41 11.12 7.00
CA PRO A 392 -1.19 10.34 6.89
C PRO A 392 0.06 11.18 7.21
N PHE A 393 0.35 11.40 8.50
CA PHE A 393 1.60 11.97 8.97
C PHE A 393 2.07 11.29 10.26
N MET A 394 3.38 11.24 10.41
CA MET A 394 4.07 10.87 11.64
C MET A 394 5.20 11.87 11.84
N LYS A 395 5.33 12.41 13.04
CA LYS A 395 6.21 13.55 13.33
C LYS A 395 6.80 13.43 14.73
N TRP A 396 7.87 14.17 14.92
CA TRP A 396 8.52 14.34 16.21
C TRP A 396 8.20 15.72 16.76
N ALA A 397 7.78 15.78 18.02
CA ALA A 397 7.76 16.99 18.82
C ALA A 397 9.04 17.00 19.67
N ARG A 398 9.99 17.88 19.31
CA ARG A 398 11.24 18.05 20.04
C ARG A 398 10.97 18.77 21.35
N LEU A 399 11.47 18.21 22.44
CA LEU A 399 11.26 18.74 23.78
C LEU A 399 12.55 19.38 24.32
N ASP A 400 12.42 20.53 24.98
CA ASP A 400 13.52 21.11 25.75
C ASP A 400 13.78 20.34 27.07
N SER A 401 14.74 20.78 27.88
CA SER A 401 15.06 20.13 29.16
C SER A 401 13.92 20.19 30.18
N ASP A 402 12.99 21.11 30.00
CA ASP A 402 11.78 21.26 30.80
C ASP A 402 10.58 20.58 30.11
N SER A 403 10.81 19.69 29.14
CA SER A 403 9.79 18.98 28.35
C SER A 403 8.83 19.87 27.55
N ARG A 404 9.14 21.16 27.32
CA ARG A 404 8.31 22.08 26.52
C ARG A 404 8.60 21.90 25.02
N LEU A 405 7.63 22.24 24.17
CA LEU A 405 7.79 22.14 22.72
C LEU A 405 8.86 23.12 22.22
N ALA A 406 9.96 22.58 21.70
CA ALA A 406 11.01 23.35 21.05
C ALA A 406 10.82 23.40 19.52
N GLY A 407 10.17 22.40 18.93
CA GLY A 407 9.87 22.35 17.50
C GLY A 407 9.19 21.07 17.07
N ILE A 408 8.67 21.06 15.83
CA ILE A 408 8.09 19.88 15.20
C ILE A 408 8.90 19.57 13.95
N GLU A 409 9.38 18.33 13.83
CA GLU A 409 10.18 17.85 12.71
C GLU A 409 9.51 16.61 12.06
N PRO A 410 9.74 16.36 10.76
CA PRO A 410 9.27 15.14 10.11
C PRO A 410 9.95 13.89 10.72
N PHE A 411 9.33 12.73 10.55
CA PHE A 411 9.87 11.46 11.05
C PHE A 411 11.11 10.99 10.27
N THR A 412 10.93 10.35 9.12
CA THR A 412 11.98 10.04 8.12
C THR A 412 11.32 9.90 6.75
N ALA A 413 12.02 10.27 5.68
CA ALA A 413 11.53 10.06 4.31
C ALA A 413 11.66 8.59 3.85
N ALA A 414 12.36 7.74 4.61
CA ALA A 414 12.40 6.29 4.35
C ALA A 414 11.04 5.62 4.58
N ILE A 415 10.14 6.29 5.30
CA ILE A 415 8.81 5.80 5.63
C ILE A 415 7.79 6.85 5.22
N ALA A 416 6.80 6.43 4.45
CA ALA A 416 5.67 7.27 4.07
C ALA A 416 4.40 6.72 4.69
N LEU A 417 3.61 7.58 5.32
CA LEU A 417 2.23 7.24 5.64
C LEU A 417 1.37 7.52 4.42
N ALA A 418 0.55 6.56 4.00
CA ALA A 418 -0.33 6.73 2.85
C ALA A 418 -1.59 5.86 2.94
N ASN A 419 -2.74 6.55 2.92
CA ASN A 419 -4.07 5.93 2.99
C ASN A 419 -4.74 5.75 1.62
N ALA A 420 -4.24 6.40 0.57
CA ALA A 420 -4.80 6.36 -0.78
C ALA A 420 -3.83 5.68 -1.76
N LYS A 421 -4.36 4.83 -2.66
CA LYS A 421 -3.56 3.95 -3.54
C LYS A 421 -2.58 4.71 -4.45
N ASP A 422 -2.98 5.88 -4.94
CA ASP A 422 -2.12 6.77 -5.73
C ASP A 422 -0.91 7.27 -4.91
N LYS A 423 -1.16 7.73 -3.68
CA LYS A 423 -0.11 8.18 -2.75
C LYS A 423 0.84 7.07 -2.34
N MET A 424 0.33 5.85 -2.18
CA MET A 424 1.17 4.68 -1.93
C MET A 424 2.10 4.41 -3.10
N ALA A 425 1.57 4.40 -4.33
CA ALA A 425 2.38 4.17 -5.52
C ALA A 425 3.44 5.28 -5.71
N ASP A 426 3.13 6.53 -5.36
CA ASP A 426 4.10 7.63 -5.36
C ASP A 426 5.25 7.38 -4.37
N ALA A 427 4.92 6.99 -3.13
CA ALA A 427 5.89 6.69 -2.08
C ALA A 427 6.77 5.47 -2.43
N GLU A 428 6.18 4.41 -2.98
CA GLU A 428 6.90 3.23 -3.43
C GLU A 428 7.86 3.56 -4.58
N ARG A 429 7.45 4.40 -5.53
CA ARG A 429 8.33 4.89 -6.60
C ARG A 429 9.48 5.75 -6.05
N ALA A 430 9.26 6.46 -4.94
CA ALA A 430 10.29 7.20 -4.22
C ALA A 430 11.20 6.29 -3.36
N GLY A 431 10.90 4.99 -3.25
CA GLY A 431 11.69 4.02 -2.48
C GLY A 431 11.39 4.02 -0.98
N ALA A 432 10.29 4.66 -0.54
CA ALA A 432 9.88 4.67 0.86
C ALA A 432 9.04 3.42 1.21
N PHE A 433 9.19 2.94 2.45
CA PHE A 433 8.30 1.92 3.00
C PHE A 433 6.96 2.55 3.38
N VAL A 434 5.87 1.96 2.91
CA VAL A 434 4.53 2.48 3.17
C VAL A 434 3.94 1.88 4.45
N ILE A 435 3.60 2.76 5.39
CA ILE A 435 2.71 2.45 6.52
C ILE A 435 1.34 3.02 6.18
N ARG A 436 0.28 2.25 6.38
CA ARG A 436 -1.07 2.75 6.10
C ARG A 436 -1.55 3.57 7.28
N ARG A 437 -1.83 2.90 8.40
CA ARG A 437 -2.46 3.53 9.56
C ARG A 437 -1.82 3.02 10.84
N PRO A 438 -0.84 3.75 11.39
CA PRO A 438 -0.24 3.38 12.66
C PRO A 438 -1.29 3.43 13.77
N VAL A 439 -1.40 2.38 14.57
CA VAL A 439 -2.32 2.33 15.72
C VAL A 439 -1.57 2.53 17.01
N ASP A 440 -0.39 1.96 17.13
CA ASP A 440 0.37 2.00 18.36
C ASP A 440 1.87 1.81 18.09
N ALA A 441 2.70 2.34 18.97
CA ALA A 441 4.15 2.27 18.85
C ALA A 441 4.85 2.30 20.21
N GLN A 442 5.93 1.53 20.35
CA GLN A 442 6.79 1.53 21.53
C GLN A 442 8.27 1.40 21.16
N PHE A 443 9.16 1.98 21.98
CA PHE A 443 10.59 1.71 21.87
C PHE A 443 10.95 0.47 22.68
N GLY A 444 11.64 -0.47 22.04
CA GLY A 444 12.18 -1.64 22.73
C GLY A 444 13.45 -1.31 23.54
N PRO A 445 13.93 -2.26 24.36
CA PRO A 445 15.18 -2.10 25.11
C PRO A 445 16.41 -1.97 24.21
N ASP A 446 16.28 -2.29 22.92
CA ASP A 446 17.29 -2.15 21.89
C ASP A 446 17.30 -0.75 21.23
N GLY A 447 16.42 0.16 21.66
CA GLY A 447 16.27 1.50 21.10
C GLY A 447 15.64 1.55 19.71
N CYS A 448 15.10 0.43 19.21
CA CYS A 448 14.35 0.36 17.96
C CYS A 448 12.87 0.67 18.21
N LEU A 449 12.19 1.21 17.20
CA LEU A 449 10.76 1.51 17.27
C LEU A 449 9.97 0.31 16.76
N TYR A 450 9.05 -0.19 17.58
CA TYR A 450 8.10 -1.24 17.24
C TYR A 450 6.74 -0.59 17.01
N LEU A 451 6.04 -1.01 15.96
CA LEU A 451 4.84 -0.31 15.50
C LEU A 451 3.81 -1.28 14.92
N LEU A 452 2.54 -1.04 15.25
CA LEU A 452 1.39 -1.72 14.64
C LEU A 452 0.82 -0.88 13.49
N ASP A 453 0.85 -1.44 12.28
CA ASP A 453 0.15 -0.91 11.11
C ASP A 453 -1.22 -1.61 10.98
N TYR A 454 -2.30 -0.84 11.07
CA TYR A 454 -3.67 -1.36 11.05
C TYR A 454 -4.05 -1.91 9.68
N GLY A 455 -3.59 -1.31 8.59
CA GLY A 455 -4.03 -1.60 7.22
C GLY A 455 -5.13 -0.69 6.65
N GLU A 456 -5.85 -1.17 5.64
CA GLU A 456 -6.67 -0.34 4.73
C GLU A 456 -8.06 0.06 5.25
N THR A 457 -8.78 -0.83 5.93
CA THR A 457 -10.19 -0.59 6.30
C THR A 457 -10.42 -0.78 7.79
N TRP A 458 -11.51 -0.23 8.34
CA TRP A 458 -11.93 -0.57 9.70
C TRP A 458 -12.44 -2.02 9.72
N GLY A 459 -11.78 -2.93 10.45
CA GLY A 459 -12.14 -4.35 10.48
C GLY A 459 -10.98 -5.33 10.24
N GLY A 460 -11.29 -6.49 9.66
CA GLY A 460 -10.29 -7.51 9.35
C GLY A 460 -9.39 -7.09 8.18
N ASN A 461 -8.16 -6.70 8.49
CA ASN A 461 -7.18 -6.25 7.51
C ASN A 461 -6.15 -7.34 7.20
N PRO A 462 -6.13 -7.87 5.97
CA PRO A 462 -5.11 -8.84 5.57
C PRO A 462 -3.72 -8.20 5.44
N ASP A 463 -3.65 -6.87 5.38
CA ASP A 463 -2.45 -6.07 5.20
C ASP A 463 -1.93 -5.44 6.50
N ALA A 464 -2.53 -5.78 7.64
CA ALA A 464 -2.04 -5.39 8.96
C ALA A 464 -0.66 -6.02 9.25
N LYS A 465 0.20 -5.27 9.94
CA LYS A 465 1.60 -5.66 10.18
C LYS A 465 2.08 -5.24 11.58
N LEU A 466 2.96 -6.07 12.14
CA LEU A 466 3.86 -5.67 13.21
C LEU A 466 5.22 -5.34 12.58
N LEU A 467 5.71 -4.14 12.83
CA LEU A 467 6.92 -3.60 12.23
C LEU A 467 7.99 -3.34 13.29
N LYS A 468 9.25 -3.55 12.91
CA LYS A 468 10.43 -3.02 13.59
C LYS A 468 11.11 -2.00 12.69
N ILE A 469 11.31 -0.79 13.19
CA ILE A 469 12.07 0.26 12.52
C ILE A 469 13.38 0.40 13.29
N SER A 470 14.50 0.31 12.56
CA SER A 470 15.85 0.38 13.11
C SER A 470 16.71 1.35 12.31
N TYR A 471 17.82 1.79 12.89
CA TYR A 471 18.81 2.64 12.27
C TYR A 471 20.11 1.86 12.04
N GLN A 472 20.60 1.85 10.80
CA GLN A 472 21.81 1.14 10.43
C GLN A 472 23.05 2.00 10.71
N TRP A 473 23.78 1.62 11.75
CA TRP A 473 25.04 2.24 12.14
C TRP A 473 26.24 1.64 11.41
N GLY A 474 27.31 2.43 11.30
CA GLY A 474 28.55 1.99 10.66
C GLY A 474 28.48 2.04 9.13
N ASN A 475 29.42 1.34 8.50
CA ASN A 475 29.56 1.29 7.05
C ASN A 475 28.52 0.35 6.42
N LEU A 476 27.76 0.84 5.43
CA LEU A 476 26.83 0.03 4.66
C LEU A 476 27.53 -0.60 3.46
N ALA A 477 27.17 -1.85 3.13
CA ALA A 477 27.67 -2.46 1.91
C ALA A 477 27.14 -1.71 0.68
N PRO A 478 27.98 -1.47 -0.35
CA PRO A 478 27.54 -0.79 -1.55
C PRO A 478 26.54 -1.64 -2.35
N VAL A 479 25.68 -0.99 -3.12
CA VAL A 479 24.74 -1.65 -4.03
C VAL A 479 25.43 -1.93 -5.36
N ALA A 480 25.62 -3.20 -5.68
CA ALA A 480 26.16 -3.63 -6.97
C ALA A 480 25.06 -3.68 -8.05
N LYS A 481 25.29 -3.03 -9.19
CA LYS A 481 24.48 -3.14 -10.42
C LYS A 481 25.38 -3.43 -11.60
N ALA A 482 24.99 -4.39 -12.42
CA ALA A 482 25.76 -4.85 -13.57
C ALA A 482 24.87 -4.95 -14.81
N THR A 483 25.49 -4.80 -15.98
CA THR A 483 24.94 -5.21 -17.27
C THR A 483 26.00 -5.91 -18.11
N VAL A 484 25.57 -6.88 -18.92
CA VAL A 484 26.38 -7.60 -19.92
C VAL A 484 25.72 -7.41 -21.28
N THR A 485 26.46 -6.98 -22.31
CA THR A 485 25.89 -6.76 -23.65
C THR A 485 26.84 -7.21 -24.76
N PRO A 486 26.40 -8.08 -25.68
CA PRO A 486 25.18 -8.89 -25.62
C PRO A 486 25.29 -9.98 -24.53
N ALA A 487 24.16 -10.45 -23.99
CA ALA A 487 24.11 -11.53 -23.00
C ALA A 487 24.17 -12.94 -23.63
N ALA A 488 24.07 -13.03 -24.96
CA ALA A 488 24.23 -14.25 -25.73
C ALA A 488 24.78 -13.96 -27.14
N GLY A 489 25.43 -14.94 -27.77
CA GLY A 489 25.87 -14.86 -29.17
C GLY A 489 26.94 -15.89 -29.54
N ARG A 490 27.29 -15.96 -30.83
CA ARG A 490 28.34 -16.86 -31.33
C ARG A 490 29.72 -16.57 -30.78
N GLU A 491 30.49 -17.64 -30.61
CA GLU A 491 31.91 -17.61 -30.32
C GLU A 491 32.73 -17.20 -31.56
N PRO A 492 33.81 -16.39 -31.40
CA PRO A 492 34.18 -15.67 -30.18
C PRO A 492 33.23 -14.49 -29.92
N LEU A 493 32.66 -14.44 -28.72
CA LEU A 493 31.69 -13.41 -28.35
C LEU A 493 32.39 -12.22 -27.71
N GLN A 494 32.26 -11.03 -28.30
CA GLN A 494 32.67 -9.78 -27.67
C GLN A 494 31.53 -9.24 -26.81
N ILE A 495 31.79 -9.05 -25.51
CA ILE A 495 30.85 -8.49 -24.55
C ILE A 495 31.39 -7.20 -23.95
N ALA A 496 30.48 -6.27 -23.67
CA ALA A 496 30.70 -5.12 -22.81
C ALA A 496 30.11 -5.40 -21.42
N LEU A 497 30.91 -5.15 -20.39
CA LEU A 497 30.55 -5.19 -18.98
C LEU A 497 30.43 -3.76 -18.49
N SER A 498 29.33 -3.43 -17.83
CA SER A 498 29.13 -2.11 -17.20
C SER A 498 28.63 -2.27 -15.78
N ALA A 499 29.25 -1.56 -14.85
CA ALA A 499 28.85 -1.43 -13.46
C ALA A 499 27.96 -0.18 -13.25
N ALA A 500 27.49 0.44 -14.33
CA ALA A 500 26.69 1.66 -14.27
C ALA A 500 25.47 1.49 -13.35
N GLY A 501 25.31 2.44 -12.43
CA GLY A 501 24.27 2.41 -11.40
C GLY A 501 24.66 1.69 -10.11
N SER A 502 25.85 1.09 -10.03
CA SER A 502 26.44 0.70 -8.74
C SER A 502 26.72 1.95 -7.91
N LYS A 503 26.42 1.91 -6.62
CA LYS A 503 26.61 3.07 -5.74
C LYS A 503 26.91 2.64 -4.30
N ASP A 504 27.73 3.45 -3.65
CA ASP A 504 27.84 3.46 -2.20
C ASP A 504 26.73 4.31 -1.58
N HIS A 505 26.27 3.97 -0.38
CA HIS A 505 25.22 4.73 0.29
C HIS A 505 25.76 6.04 0.90
N GLU A 506 27.01 6.04 1.34
CA GLU A 506 27.73 7.15 1.96
C GLU A 506 28.52 8.01 0.96
N GLY A 507 28.60 7.55 -0.30
CA GLY A 507 29.31 8.23 -1.38
C GLY A 507 30.79 7.89 -1.46
N ASP A 508 31.22 6.82 -0.79
CA ASP A 508 32.60 6.34 -0.84
C ASP A 508 33.00 5.89 -2.25
N ALA A 509 34.30 5.99 -2.53
CA ALA A 509 34.86 5.50 -3.79
C ALA A 509 34.75 3.97 -3.88
N LEU A 510 34.32 3.49 -5.04
CA LEU A 510 34.07 2.07 -5.29
C LEU A 510 35.23 1.39 -6.03
N LYS A 511 35.56 0.17 -5.59
CA LYS A 511 36.41 -0.78 -6.31
C LYS A 511 35.55 -1.86 -6.95
N PHE A 512 35.85 -2.21 -8.19
CA PHE A 512 35.10 -3.19 -8.97
C PHE A 512 35.93 -4.45 -9.18
N GLU A 513 35.30 -5.61 -9.12
CA GLU A 513 35.89 -6.89 -9.49
C GLU A 513 34.87 -7.67 -10.32
N TRP A 514 35.19 -7.87 -11.60
CA TRP A 514 34.41 -8.72 -12.49
C TRP A 514 35.01 -10.12 -12.51
N ARG A 515 34.21 -11.12 -12.16
CA ARG A 515 34.58 -12.54 -12.22
C ARG A 515 33.73 -13.28 -13.22
N LEU A 516 34.36 -14.13 -14.02
CA LEU A 516 33.69 -15.03 -14.94
C LEU A 516 33.77 -16.45 -14.39
N HIS A 517 32.61 -17.06 -14.17
CA HIS A 517 32.46 -18.46 -13.75
C HIS A 517 32.04 -19.31 -14.96
N GLY A 518 32.68 -20.48 -15.17
CA GLY A 518 32.43 -21.37 -16.32
C GLY A 518 33.62 -21.50 -17.31
N PRO A 519 33.43 -22.20 -18.45
CA PRO A 519 32.17 -22.77 -18.91
C PRO A 519 31.80 -24.02 -18.12
N THR A 520 30.50 -24.22 -17.90
CA THR A 520 29.97 -25.49 -17.37
C THR A 520 29.55 -26.37 -18.55
N SER A 521 29.94 -27.66 -18.56
CA SER A 521 29.42 -28.62 -19.54
C SER A 521 27.90 -28.73 -19.38
N ALA A 522 27.16 -28.69 -20.49
CA ALA A 522 25.70 -28.79 -20.51
C ALA A 522 25.17 -29.86 -19.53
N ALA A 523 24.59 -29.42 -18.41
CA ALA A 523 23.46 -30.14 -17.86
C ALA A 523 22.32 -29.84 -18.82
N THR A 524 21.86 -30.86 -19.55
CA THR A 524 20.61 -30.86 -20.33
C THR A 524 19.54 -30.05 -19.60
N ASN A 525 19.23 -28.85 -20.06
CA ASN A 525 18.20 -28.05 -19.41
C ASN A 525 17.42 -27.24 -20.45
N ALA A 526 16.13 -27.59 -20.50
CA ALA A 526 15.04 -26.80 -21.01
C ALA A 526 15.10 -25.33 -20.55
N PRO A 527 14.48 -24.40 -21.30
CA PRO A 527 14.58 -22.98 -21.03
C PRO A 527 13.82 -22.63 -19.73
N GLY A 528 14.35 -21.70 -18.94
CA GLY A 528 13.72 -21.20 -17.69
C GLY A 528 14.43 -21.45 -16.36
N LYS A 529 15.61 -22.10 -16.34
CA LYS A 529 16.47 -22.16 -15.14
C LYS A 529 17.40 -20.95 -15.01
N ALA A 530 17.41 -20.33 -13.83
CA ALA A 530 18.69 -20.04 -13.18
C ALA A 530 19.32 -21.41 -12.88
N ALA A 531 20.50 -21.68 -13.44
CA ALA A 531 21.21 -22.94 -13.20
C ALA A 531 21.27 -23.22 -11.68
N PRO A 532 21.14 -24.48 -11.21
CA PRO A 532 21.65 -24.78 -9.89
C PRO A 532 23.12 -24.38 -9.95
N SER A 533 23.63 -23.60 -8.99
CA SER A 533 25.04 -23.26 -8.95
C SER A 533 25.82 -24.57 -9.15
N PRO A 534 26.48 -24.78 -10.31
CA PRO A 534 27.46 -25.83 -10.37
C PRO A 534 28.46 -25.49 -9.28
N ALA A 535 29.02 -26.50 -8.60
CA ALA A 535 30.17 -26.26 -7.74
C ALA A 535 31.15 -25.39 -8.54
N PRO A 536 31.49 -24.17 -8.08
CA PRO A 536 32.13 -23.18 -8.92
C PRO A 536 33.43 -23.79 -9.47
N THR A 537 33.51 -23.92 -10.79
CA THR A 537 34.82 -23.88 -11.44
C THR A 537 35.51 -22.58 -11.01
N ALA A 538 36.83 -22.61 -10.81
CA ALA A 538 37.56 -21.47 -10.26
C ALA A 538 37.19 -20.16 -10.98
N ALA A 539 36.54 -19.25 -10.28
CA ALA A 539 36.10 -17.96 -10.81
C ALA A 539 37.31 -17.15 -11.28
N LYS A 540 37.37 -16.79 -12.56
CA LYS A 540 38.49 -16.01 -13.10
C LYS A 540 38.18 -14.52 -12.99
N LEU A 541 39.04 -13.75 -12.31
CA LEU A 541 39.00 -12.29 -12.36
C LEU A 541 39.31 -11.84 -13.79
N VAL A 542 38.40 -11.10 -14.41
CA VAL A 542 38.49 -10.66 -15.82
C VAL A 542 38.64 -9.15 -15.98
N ALA A 543 38.19 -8.35 -15.02
CA ALA A 543 38.38 -6.90 -15.02
C ALA A 543 38.23 -6.30 -13.62
N THR A 544 38.78 -5.10 -13.40
CA THR A 544 38.68 -4.34 -12.14
C THR A 544 38.18 -2.91 -12.32
N THR A 545 37.72 -2.57 -13.52
CA THR A 545 37.17 -1.25 -13.88
C THR A 545 35.64 -1.27 -13.88
N SER A 546 35.01 -0.10 -13.78
CA SER A 546 33.55 0.02 -13.87
C SER A 546 33.01 -0.40 -15.24
N GLU A 547 33.79 -0.16 -16.28
CA GLU A 547 33.50 -0.55 -17.66
C GLU A 547 34.61 -1.46 -18.17
N ALA A 548 34.26 -2.56 -18.84
CA ALA A 548 35.23 -3.47 -19.44
C ALA A 548 34.71 -4.11 -20.73
N LYS A 549 35.61 -4.49 -21.62
CA LYS A 549 35.31 -5.31 -22.79
C LYS A 549 36.03 -6.64 -22.65
N LEU A 550 35.31 -7.73 -22.90
CA LEU A 550 35.86 -9.09 -22.82
C LEU A 550 35.52 -9.85 -24.10
N THR A 551 36.44 -10.70 -24.56
CA THR A 551 36.17 -11.67 -25.62
C THR A 551 36.15 -13.06 -25.01
N VAL A 552 35.05 -13.78 -25.16
CA VAL A 552 34.89 -15.15 -24.66
C VAL A 552 34.89 -16.10 -25.86
N ALA A 553 35.94 -16.89 -26.00
CA ALA A 553 36.18 -17.73 -27.17
C ALA A 553 35.62 -19.15 -27.04
N GLN A 554 35.49 -19.67 -25.82
CA GLN A 554 35.01 -21.03 -25.60
C GLN A 554 33.48 -21.04 -25.48
N PRO A 555 32.77 -21.86 -26.27
CA PRO A 555 31.33 -21.98 -26.15
C PRO A 555 30.96 -22.65 -24.82
N GLY A 556 29.85 -22.21 -24.22
CA GLY A 556 29.33 -22.70 -22.96
C GLY A 556 28.49 -21.66 -22.22
N ASN A 557 27.93 -22.09 -21.09
CA ASN A 557 27.18 -21.22 -20.19
C ASN A 557 28.11 -20.66 -19.12
N TYR A 558 28.04 -19.35 -18.89
CA TYR A 558 28.86 -18.61 -17.93
C TYR A 558 27.99 -17.79 -16.99
N ILE A 559 28.55 -17.44 -15.83
CA ILE A 559 28.02 -16.42 -14.93
C ILE A 559 29.05 -15.29 -14.84
N VAL A 560 28.62 -14.07 -15.13
CA VAL A 560 29.37 -12.85 -14.89
C VAL A 560 28.96 -12.30 -13.53
N GLU A 561 29.89 -12.31 -12.58
CA GLU A 561 29.73 -11.73 -11.25
C GLU A 561 30.41 -10.36 -11.22
N LEU A 562 29.72 -9.36 -10.69
CA LEU A 562 30.29 -8.10 -10.27
C LEU A 562 30.30 -8.05 -8.74
N ARG A 563 31.49 -7.91 -8.16
CA ARG A 563 31.66 -7.50 -6.77
C ARG A 563 32.08 -6.03 -6.73
N VAL A 564 31.41 -5.26 -5.88
CA VAL A 564 31.70 -3.86 -5.62
C VAL A 564 32.11 -3.73 -4.16
N THR A 565 33.24 -3.10 -3.88
CA THR A 565 33.75 -2.89 -2.52
C THR A 565 33.97 -1.41 -2.28
N ASP A 566 33.51 -0.89 -1.15
CA ASP A 566 33.71 0.50 -0.76
C ASP A 566 35.13 0.74 -0.20
N SER A 567 35.39 1.98 0.22
CA SER A 567 36.69 2.39 0.75
C SER A 567 37.01 1.83 2.14
N GLN A 568 35.98 1.42 2.88
CA GLN A 568 36.03 0.90 4.25
C GLN A 568 36.02 -0.64 4.30
N GLY A 569 35.84 -1.30 3.16
CA GLY A 569 35.98 -2.74 2.96
C GLY A 569 34.67 -3.53 2.94
N ALA A 570 33.49 -2.90 3.03
CA ALA A 570 32.24 -3.66 2.82
C ALA A 570 31.98 -3.86 1.32
N SER A 571 31.30 -4.96 0.98
CA SER A 571 31.11 -5.36 -0.40
C SER A 571 29.70 -5.83 -0.71
N GLY A 572 29.15 -5.37 -1.83
CA GLY A 572 27.95 -5.91 -2.46
C GLY A 572 28.30 -6.68 -3.73
N GLN A 573 27.43 -7.61 -4.14
CA GLN A 573 27.63 -8.40 -5.35
C GLN A 573 26.35 -8.64 -6.12
N THR A 574 26.46 -8.80 -7.44
CA THR A 574 25.37 -9.20 -8.34
C THR A 574 25.92 -10.10 -9.44
N SER A 575 25.08 -10.99 -9.98
CA SER A 575 25.48 -11.97 -11.00
C SER A 575 24.51 -12.00 -12.16
N LEU A 576 25.03 -12.14 -13.38
CA LEU A 576 24.27 -12.18 -14.63
C LEU A 576 24.66 -13.42 -15.46
N PRO A 577 23.71 -14.10 -16.12
CA PRO A 577 24.03 -15.18 -17.05
C PRO A 577 24.64 -14.64 -18.34
N LEU A 578 25.53 -15.44 -18.95
CA LEU A 578 26.13 -15.20 -20.26
C LEU A 578 26.19 -16.52 -21.04
N ILE A 579 25.66 -16.55 -22.26
CA ILE A 579 25.69 -17.73 -23.13
C ILE A 579 26.61 -17.46 -24.32
N VAL A 580 27.63 -18.29 -24.50
CA VAL A 580 28.59 -18.16 -25.60
C VAL A 580 28.44 -19.37 -26.50
N GLY A 581 28.14 -19.14 -27.77
CA GLY A 581 28.06 -20.15 -28.83
C GLY A 581 26.68 -20.47 -29.37
N ASN A 582 25.65 -19.79 -28.84
CA ASN A 582 24.30 -19.77 -29.36
C ASN A 582 23.79 -18.33 -29.45
N SER A 583 23.03 -17.98 -30.48
CA SER A 583 22.51 -16.62 -30.70
C SER A 583 21.03 -16.56 -30.33
N THR A 584 20.54 -15.42 -29.85
CA THR A 584 19.09 -15.28 -29.60
C THR A 584 18.33 -15.21 -30.93
N PRO A 585 17.32 -16.06 -31.16
CA PRO A 585 16.53 -16.01 -32.39
C PRO A 585 15.82 -14.67 -32.56
N VAL A 586 15.72 -14.20 -33.79
CA VAL A 586 14.93 -13.02 -34.15
C VAL A 586 13.57 -13.47 -34.67
N VAL A 587 12.52 -13.14 -33.93
CA VAL A 587 11.13 -13.41 -34.29
C VAL A 587 10.48 -12.10 -34.75
N ARG A 588 9.62 -12.15 -35.77
CA ARG A 588 8.77 -11.02 -36.16
C ARG A 588 7.43 -11.49 -36.71
N PHE A 589 6.38 -10.72 -36.48
CA PHE A 589 5.14 -10.88 -37.24
C PHE A 589 5.32 -10.24 -38.63
N THR A 590 5.00 -10.99 -39.69
CA THR A 590 4.83 -10.43 -41.04
C THR A 590 3.40 -9.94 -41.26
N ALA A 591 2.43 -10.55 -40.56
CA ALA A 591 1.07 -10.05 -40.37
C ALA A 591 0.48 -10.63 -39.06
N PRO A 592 -0.43 -9.93 -38.36
CA PRO A 592 -0.75 -8.52 -38.54
C PRO A 592 0.41 -7.62 -38.10
N ALA A 593 0.40 -6.37 -38.54
CA ALA A 593 1.35 -5.35 -38.09
C ALA A 593 0.81 -4.59 -36.88
N ASP A 594 1.72 -3.98 -36.11
CA ASP A 594 1.33 -3.20 -34.93
C ASP A 594 0.31 -2.10 -35.29
N GLY A 595 -0.74 -1.98 -34.49
CA GLY A 595 -1.88 -1.09 -34.68
C GLY A 595 -2.98 -1.60 -35.61
N ASP A 596 -2.87 -2.79 -36.23
CA ASP A 596 -3.94 -3.36 -37.07
C ASP A 596 -5.23 -3.65 -36.27
N PHE A 597 -6.31 -3.91 -37.00
CA PHE A 597 -7.62 -4.19 -36.42
C PHE A 597 -7.80 -5.67 -36.04
N PHE A 598 -8.55 -5.91 -34.98
CA PHE A 598 -9.23 -7.19 -34.73
C PHE A 598 -10.74 -6.98 -34.56
N THR A 599 -11.51 -8.04 -34.79
CA THR A 599 -12.97 -8.05 -34.63
C THR A 599 -13.36 -9.12 -33.61
N PRO A 600 -14.00 -8.76 -32.48
CA PRO A 600 -14.53 -9.72 -31.51
C PRO A 600 -15.35 -10.83 -32.20
N GLY A 601 -15.00 -12.10 -31.91
CA GLY A 601 -15.68 -13.26 -32.48
C GLY A 601 -15.34 -13.64 -33.93
N ARG A 602 -14.49 -12.89 -34.64
CA ARG A 602 -13.95 -13.32 -35.95
C ARG A 602 -12.51 -13.84 -35.79
N PRO A 603 -12.10 -14.87 -36.56
CA PRO A 603 -10.71 -15.29 -36.63
C PRO A 603 -9.80 -14.17 -37.15
N LEU A 604 -8.65 -14.00 -36.51
CA LEU A 604 -7.56 -13.13 -36.90
C LEU A 604 -6.39 -13.99 -37.36
N ALA A 605 -6.07 -13.91 -38.65
CA ALA A 605 -4.92 -14.59 -39.22
C ALA A 605 -3.61 -13.92 -38.79
N TYR A 606 -2.58 -14.73 -38.51
CA TYR A 606 -1.23 -14.26 -38.27
C TYR A 606 -0.23 -15.05 -39.12
N THR A 607 0.92 -14.44 -39.36
CA THR A 607 2.10 -15.05 -39.97
C THR A 607 3.35 -14.51 -39.30
N VAL A 608 4.27 -15.40 -38.98
CA VAL A 608 5.51 -15.16 -38.24
C VAL A 608 6.68 -15.54 -39.13
N ALA A 609 7.74 -14.75 -39.09
CA ALA A 609 9.03 -15.10 -39.65
C ALA A 609 10.06 -15.20 -38.52
N VAL A 610 10.92 -16.21 -38.62
CA VAL A 610 11.99 -16.46 -37.67
C VAL A 610 13.32 -16.46 -38.42
N THR A 611 14.33 -15.83 -37.83
CA THR A 611 15.71 -15.85 -38.30
C THR A 611 16.60 -16.18 -37.12
N ASP A 612 17.34 -17.26 -37.26
CA ASP A 612 18.28 -17.72 -36.26
C ASP A 612 19.63 -18.06 -36.91
N ALA A 613 20.74 -17.81 -36.20
CA ALA A 613 22.06 -18.02 -36.76
C ALA A 613 22.41 -19.53 -36.86
N GLU A 614 21.85 -20.35 -35.98
CA GLU A 614 22.09 -21.78 -35.85
C GLU A 614 21.05 -22.60 -36.64
N ASP A 615 19.77 -22.27 -36.48
CA ASP A 615 18.64 -23.00 -37.04
C ASP A 615 18.19 -22.48 -38.42
N GLY A 616 18.81 -21.40 -38.94
CA GLY A 616 18.54 -20.85 -40.27
C GLY A 616 17.36 -19.88 -40.30
N THR A 617 16.62 -19.84 -41.40
CA THR A 617 15.44 -18.96 -41.53
C THR A 617 14.17 -19.75 -41.75
N SER A 618 13.02 -19.19 -41.37
CA SER A 618 11.71 -19.81 -41.59
C SER A 618 11.36 -19.97 -43.08
N ALA A 619 12.13 -19.36 -43.99
CA ALA A 619 12.03 -19.57 -45.43
C ALA A 619 12.81 -20.81 -45.92
N GLN A 620 13.76 -21.29 -45.13
CA GLN A 620 14.64 -22.43 -45.45
C GLN A 620 14.27 -23.69 -44.68
N ASN A 621 13.84 -23.53 -43.42
CA ASN A 621 13.54 -24.61 -42.47
C ASN A 621 12.13 -24.41 -41.88
N ASP A 622 11.13 -24.30 -42.74
CA ASP A 622 9.74 -24.00 -42.36
C ASP A 622 9.16 -25.10 -41.45
N GLU A 623 9.32 -26.38 -41.75
CA GLU A 623 8.79 -27.49 -40.92
C GLU A 623 9.34 -27.47 -39.48
N LEU A 624 10.65 -27.22 -39.32
CA LEU A 624 11.29 -27.14 -38.00
C LEU A 624 10.76 -25.95 -37.20
N MET A 625 10.68 -24.78 -37.84
CA MET A 625 10.30 -23.55 -37.17
C MET A 625 8.80 -23.49 -36.91
N ASP A 626 7.97 -23.99 -37.81
CA ASP A 626 6.53 -24.14 -37.64
C ASP A 626 6.20 -24.98 -36.40
N ALA A 627 6.89 -26.11 -36.22
CA ALA A 627 6.72 -26.97 -35.06
C ALA A 627 7.14 -26.32 -33.72
N ARG A 628 7.87 -25.20 -33.74
CA ARG A 628 8.46 -24.58 -32.54
C ARG A 628 7.98 -23.15 -32.27
N VAL A 629 7.35 -22.50 -33.25
CA VAL A 629 6.70 -21.21 -33.04
C VAL A 629 5.42 -21.39 -32.24
N PHE A 630 5.30 -20.61 -31.18
CA PHE A 630 4.10 -20.50 -30.38
C PHE A 630 3.59 -19.07 -30.42
N VAL A 631 2.27 -18.90 -30.63
CA VAL A 631 1.61 -17.60 -30.69
C VAL A 631 0.50 -17.55 -29.66
N ALA A 632 0.50 -16.49 -28.85
CA ALA A 632 -0.53 -16.21 -27.86
C ALA A 632 -1.14 -14.83 -28.10
N ALA A 633 -2.46 -14.73 -27.98
CA ALA A 633 -3.24 -13.52 -28.07
C ALA A 633 -3.82 -13.17 -26.69
N LYS A 634 -3.75 -11.89 -26.32
CA LYS A 634 -4.46 -11.30 -25.19
C LYS A 634 -5.48 -10.31 -25.70
N TRP A 635 -6.62 -10.24 -25.02
CA TRP A 635 -7.72 -9.34 -25.37
C TRP A 635 -8.08 -8.51 -24.13
N SER A 636 -8.17 -7.19 -24.28
CA SER A 636 -8.34 -6.23 -23.18
C SER A 636 -9.45 -5.21 -23.49
N LYS A 637 -10.08 -4.70 -22.44
CA LYS A 637 -11.11 -3.64 -22.51
C LYS A 637 -10.55 -2.21 -22.50
N GLY A 638 -9.24 -2.03 -22.32
CA GLY A 638 -8.56 -0.74 -22.54
C GLY A 638 -8.30 0.15 -21.31
N ASP A 639 -8.44 -0.35 -20.08
CA ASP A 639 -8.21 0.42 -18.84
C ASP A 639 -6.74 0.46 -18.37
N GLY A 640 -5.81 -0.11 -19.15
CA GLY A 640 -4.39 -0.19 -18.81
C GLY A 640 -4.07 -1.11 -17.63
N LYS A 641 -5.03 -1.89 -17.12
CA LYS A 641 -4.86 -2.79 -15.96
C LYS A 641 -4.75 -4.27 -16.32
N ASP A 642 -4.77 -4.63 -17.61
CA ASP A 642 -4.73 -6.03 -18.01
C ASP A 642 -3.30 -6.59 -18.04
N ALA A 643 -2.90 -6.97 -16.82
CA ALA A 643 -2.12 -8.12 -16.39
C ALA A 643 -0.95 -8.60 -17.28
N ALA A 644 0.24 -8.56 -16.68
CA ALA A 644 1.30 -9.52 -16.97
C ALA A 644 0.71 -10.93 -17.15
N ASP A 645 1.35 -11.78 -17.96
CA ASP A 645 0.94 -13.19 -18.01
C ASP A 645 0.76 -13.74 -16.59
N GLU A 646 -0.32 -14.52 -16.36
CA GLU A 646 -0.42 -15.34 -15.15
C GLU A 646 0.95 -16.01 -14.93
N PRO A 647 1.56 -15.91 -13.74
CA PRO A 647 2.95 -16.31 -13.54
C PRO A 647 3.27 -17.71 -14.08
N GLY A 648 2.33 -18.65 -13.96
CA GLY A 648 2.43 -20.00 -14.53
C GLY A 648 2.56 -20.02 -16.06
N LEU A 649 1.70 -19.28 -16.77
CA LEU A 649 1.77 -19.18 -18.24
C LEU A 649 3.04 -18.46 -18.70
N ALA A 650 3.44 -17.41 -17.98
CA ALA A 650 4.67 -16.67 -18.26
C ALA A 650 5.90 -17.61 -18.24
N LEU A 651 5.94 -18.49 -17.24
CA LEU A 651 7.00 -19.50 -17.09
C LEU A 651 6.88 -20.61 -18.15
N MET A 652 5.66 -21.06 -18.50
CA MET A 652 5.48 -22.08 -19.55
C MET A 652 5.90 -21.59 -20.94
N LYS A 653 5.62 -20.33 -21.27
CA LYS A 653 6.11 -19.68 -22.52
C LYS A 653 7.62 -19.49 -22.55
N GLN A 654 8.26 -19.50 -21.38
CA GLN A 654 9.72 -19.50 -21.21
C GLN A 654 10.32 -20.91 -21.24
N SER A 655 9.51 -21.95 -21.47
CA SER A 655 9.91 -23.35 -21.43
C SER A 655 9.69 -24.06 -22.77
N ASP A 656 9.98 -25.35 -22.83
CA ASP A 656 9.68 -26.25 -23.94
C ASP A 656 8.34 -27.00 -23.76
N CYS A 657 7.56 -26.71 -22.71
CA CYS A 657 6.27 -27.37 -22.44
C CYS A 657 5.35 -27.40 -23.65
N PHE A 658 5.27 -26.29 -24.39
CA PHE A 658 4.41 -26.23 -25.55
C PHE A 658 4.89 -27.15 -26.69
N ASN A 659 6.17 -27.51 -26.79
CA ASN A 659 6.68 -28.35 -27.88
C ASN A 659 6.00 -29.72 -27.96
N CYS A 660 5.54 -30.23 -26.82
CA CYS A 660 4.83 -31.50 -26.74
C CYS A 660 3.34 -31.35 -26.41
N HIS A 661 2.89 -30.18 -25.95
CA HIS A 661 1.52 -29.93 -25.51
C HIS A 661 0.91 -28.70 -26.19
N ALA A 662 -0.35 -28.80 -26.60
CA ALA A 662 -1.17 -27.64 -26.93
C ALA A 662 -2.34 -27.53 -25.95
N VAL A 663 -3.01 -26.38 -25.94
CA VAL A 663 -4.05 -26.09 -24.95
C VAL A 663 -5.27 -26.99 -25.17
N GLU A 664 -5.76 -27.06 -26.41
CA GLU A 664 -6.99 -27.80 -26.77
C GLU A 664 -6.74 -29.00 -27.68
N THR A 665 -5.60 -29.07 -28.35
CA THR A 665 -5.28 -30.16 -29.29
C THR A 665 -4.19 -31.06 -28.76
N LYS A 666 -4.31 -32.36 -29.05
CA LYS A 666 -3.25 -33.32 -28.78
C LYS A 666 -2.11 -33.11 -29.78
N VAL A 667 -0.88 -33.06 -29.28
CA VAL A 667 0.34 -32.98 -30.10
C VAL A 667 1.11 -34.29 -29.91
N VAL A 668 2.21 -34.27 -29.15
CA VAL A 668 2.93 -35.48 -28.72
C VAL A 668 2.33 -35.99 -27.40
N GLY A 669 2.16 -35.08 -26.45
CA GLY A 669 1.43 -35.28 -25.19
C GLY A 669 -0.05 -34.92 -25.31
N PRO A 670 -0.85 -35.22 -24.25
CA PRO A 670 -2.25 -34.82 -24.18
C PRO A 670 -2.40 -33.29 -24.25
N ALA A 671 -3.57 -32.81 -24.66
CA ALA A 671 -3.88 -31.39 -24.57
C ALA A 671 -3.89 -30.95 -23.10
N PHE A 672 -3.45 -29.72 -22.79
CA PHE A 672 -3.49 -29.23 -21.40
C PHE A 672 -4.90 -29.22 -20.81
N LEU A 673 -5.92 -29.02 -21.64
CA LEU A 673 -7.31 -29.13 -21.23
C LEU A 673 -7.70 -30.56 -20.82
N GLU A 674 -7.16 -31.59 -21.49
CA GLU A 674 -7.35 -32.99 -21.08
C GLU A 674 -6.67 -33.26 -19.74
N VAL A 675 -5.47 -32.70 -19.53
CA VAL A 675 -4.76 -32.78 -18.25
C VAL A 675 -5.56 -32.11 -17.13
N ALA A 676 -6.04 -30.89 -17.37
CA ALA A 676 -6.89 -30.16 -16.44
C ALA A 676 -8.13 -30.98 -16.07
N ASN A 677 -8.86 -31.48 -17.07
CA ASN A 677 -10.08 -32.26 -16.87
C ASN A 677 -9.83 -33.58 -16.11
N LYS A 678 -8.69 -34.24 -16.32
CA LYS A 678 -8.35 -35.49 -15.61
C LYS A 678 -8.07 -35.29 -14.13
N TYR A 679 -7.48 -34.16 -13.73
CA TYR A 679 -6.95 -33.95 -12.38
C TYR A 679 -7.70 -32.89 -11.55
N ARG A 680 -8.61 -32.11 -12.16
CA ARG A 680 -9.40 -31.07 -11.47
C ARG A 680 -10.15 -31.66 -10.27
N GLY A 681 -9.97 -31.05 -9.10
CA GLY A 681 -10.69 -31.42 -7.87
C GLY A 681 -10.20 -32.69 -7.15
N GLN A 682 -9.14 -33.36 -7.64
CA GLN A 682 -8.58 -34.54 -6.97
C GLN A 682 -7.56 -34.15 -5.88
N ALA A 683 -7.76 -34.65 -4.66
CA ALA A 683 -6.84 -34.42 -3.54
C ALA A 683 -5.44 -34.98 -3.86
N GLY A 684 -4.38 -34.17 -3.63
CA GLY A 684 -2.98 -34.54 -3.91
C GLY A 684 -2.58 -34.55 -5.40
N ALA A 685 -3.51 -34.27 -6.32
CA ALA A 685 -3.20 -34.29 -7.76
C ALA A 685 -2.28 -33.15 -8.19
N LEU A 686 -2.31 -32.00 -7.51
CA LEU A 686 -1.39 -30.89 -7.76
C LEU A 686 0.05 -31.31 -7.48
N ASP A 687 0.35 -31.78 -6.27
CA ASP A 687 1.70 -32.20 -5.88
C ASP A 687 2.21 -33.35 -6.75
N ALA A 688 1.34 -34.33 -7.04
CA ALA A 688 1.69 -35.42 -7.94
C ALA A 688 1.99 -34.95 -9.37
N SER A 689 1.26 -33.95 -9.87
CA SER A 689 1.47 -33.40 -11.21
C SER A 689 2.72 -32.53 -11.26
N VAL A 690 3.00 -31.76 -10.19
CA VAL A 690 4.25 -31.02 -10.02
C VAL A 690 5.45 -31.97 -10.05
N GLN A 691 5.41 -33.06 -9.28
CA GLN A 691 6.49 -34.05 -9.29
C GLN A 691 6.64 -34.75 -10.64
N ARG A 692 5.54 -34.99 -11.37
CA ARG A 692 5.59 -35.56 -12.74
C ARG A 692 6.24 -34.58 -13.73
N VAL A 693 5.93 -33.28 -13.64
CA VAL A 693 6.55 -32.27 -14.51
C VAL A 693 8.05 -32.17 -14.22
N ILE A 694 8.44 -32.10 -12.95
CA ILE A 694 9.85 -32.04 -12.54
C ILE A 694 10.60 -33.31 -12.97
N ARG A 695 10.13 -34.50 -12.60
CA ARG A 695 10.87 -35.77 -12.75
C ARG A 695 10.63 -36.48 -14.08
N GLY A 696 9.74 -35.94 -14.91
CA GLY A 696 9.23 -36.63 -16.09
C GLY A 696 8.19 -37.69 -15.71
N SER A 697 7.51 -38.24 -16.72
CA SER A 697 6.56 -39.32 -16.49
C SER A 697 6.44 -40.23 -17.72
N SER A 698 6.26 -41.52 -17.50
CA SER A 698 6.04 -42.52 -18.55
C SER A 698 4.75 -43.30 -18.29
N ARG A 699 4.04 -43.72 -19.34
CA ARG A 699 2.83 -44.58 -19.27
C ARG A 699 1.63 -44.00 -18.51
N VAL A 700 1.60 -42.69 -18.27
CA VAL A 700 0.44 -42.00 -17.65
C VAL A 700 -0.64 -41.63 -18.67
N TRP A 701 -0.23 -41.40 -19.92
CA TRP A 701 -1.08 -40.97 -21.04
C TRP A 701 -0.79 -41.75 -22.34
N SER A 702 0.47 -42.10 -22.59
CA SER A 702 0.92 -42.93 -23.71
C SER A 702 2.26 -43.62 -23.39
N GLU A 703 2.75 -44.47 -24.30
CA GLU A 703 4.10 -45.07 -24.23
C GLU A 703 5.22 -44.05 -24.48
N VAL A 704 4.89 -42.85 -25.01
CA VAL A 704 5.87 -41.77 -25.20
C VAL A 704 6.09 -41.08 -23.86
N PRO A 705 7.30 -41.12 -23.27
CA PRO A 705 7.57 -40.49 -21.99
C PRO A 705 7.59 -38.95 -22.11
N MET A 706 7.04 -38.28 -21.11
CA MET A 706 7.23 -36.84 -20.91
C MET A 706 8.60 -36.62 -20.26
N LEU A 707 9.42 -35.78 -20.89
CA LEU A 707 10.76 -35.44 -20.41
C LEU A 707 10.71 -34.68 -19.08
N PRO A 708 11.72 -34.85 -18.21
CA PRO A 708 11.82 -34.13 -16.94
C PRO A 708 12.07 -32.64 -17.15
N HIS A 709 11.32 -31.81 -16.45
CA HIS A 709 11.53 -30.36 -16.36
C HIS A 709 12.13 -30.01 -15.00
N GLU A 710 13.19 -30.72 -14.61
CA GLU A 710 13.95 -30.45 -13.38
C GLU A 710 14.45 -29.01 -13.32
N ALA A 711 14.45 -28.33 -14.47
CA ALA A 711 14.69 -26.91 -14.65
C ALA A 711 13.87 -26.03 -13.68
N PHE A 712 12.60 -26.27 -13.50
CA PHE A 712 11.80 -25.36 -12.70
C PHE A 712 11.85 -25.72 -11.21
N THR A 713 11.92 -24.71 -10.35
CA THR A 713 11.72 -24.93 -8.90
C THR A 713 10.33 -25.49 -8.65
N THR A 714 10.14 -26.18 -7.53
CA THR A 714 8.82 -26.70 -7.13
C THR A 714 7.75 -25.61 -7.18
N ASP A 715 8.07 -24.40 -6.71
CA ASP A 715 7.15 -23.25 -6.72
C ASP A 715 6.81 -22.78 -8.14
N GLN A 716 7.81 -22.70 -9.03
CA GLN A 716 7.58 -22.36 -10.44
C GLN A 716 6.72 -23.41 -11.14
N VAL A 717 7.01 -24.69 -10.98
CA VAL A 717 6.19 -25.78 -11.55
C VAL A 717 4.78 -25.76 -10.96
N GLN A 718 4.65 -25.46 -9.67
CA GLN A 718 3.34 -25.32 -9.05
C GLN A 718 2.52 -24.19 -9.68
N LEU A 719 3.13 -23.05 -10.01
CA LEU A 719 2.47 -21.98 -10.77
C LEU A 719 2.02 -22.46 -12.16
N MET A 720 2.89 -23.18 -12.88
CA MET A 720 2.56 -23.75 -14.21
C MET A 720 1.39 -24.73 -14.14
N VAL A 721 1.44 -25.70 -13.22
CA VAL A 721 0.40 -26.73 -13.08
C VAL A 721 -0.91 -26.11 -12.61
N ARG A 722 -0.88 -25.09 -11.73
CA ARG A 722 -2.09 -24.34 -11.34
C ARG A 722 -2.73 -23.63 -12.52
N TRP A 723 -1.92 -23.03 -13.40
CA TRP A 723 -2.45 -22.45 -14.63
C TRP A 723 -3.11 -23.50 -15.51
N VAL A 724 -2.46 -24.66 -15.73
CA VAL A 724 -3.05 -25.78 -16.48
C VAL A 724 -4.36 -26.23 -15.86
N PHE A 725 -4.42 -26.40 -14.53
CA PHE A 725 -5.63 -26.85 -13.83
C PHE A 725 -6.78 -25.83 -13.89
N GLY A 726 -6.43 -24.55 -14.04
CA GLY A 726 -7.37 -23.44 -14.23
C GLY A 726 -7.97 -23.33 -15.63
N LEU A 727 -7.48 -24.11 -16.61
CA LEU A 727 -8.04 -24.12 -17.97
C LEU A 727 -9.47 -24.66 -17.98
N GLU A 728 -10.36 -24.01 -18.73
CA GLU A 728 -11.76 -24.43 -18.92
C GLU A 728 -12.09 -24.57 -20.41
N PRO A 729 -12.90 -25.57 -20.82
CA PRO A 729 -13.25 -25.78 -22.22
C PRO A 729 -13.92 -24.54 -22.84
N GLY A 730 -13.43 -24.09 -24.00
CA GLY A 730 -14.02 -22.97 -24.74
C GLY A 730 -13.73 -21.57 -24.18
N LYS A 731 -12.98 -21.45 -23.07
CA LYS A 731 -12.55 -20.15 -22.52
C LYS A 731 -11.14 -19.73 -22.90
N THR A 732 -10.26 -20.66 -23.25
CA THR A 732 -8.81 -20.39 -23.36
C THR A 732 -8.16 -20.77 -24.70
N GLY A 733 -8.66 -21.74 -25.48
CA GLY A 733 -7.93 -22.19 -26.67
C GLY A 733 -8.15 -21.40 -27.95
N GLY A 734 -9.06 -20.43 -27.99
CA GLY A 734 -9.13 -19.47 -29.09
C GLY A 734 -7.98 -18.46 -29.11
N ALA A 735 -7.18 -18.40 -28.04
CA ALA A 735 -6.17 -17.37 -27.82
C ALA A 735 -4.72 -17.88 -27.94
N MET A 736 -4.47 -19.17 -28.15
CA MET A 736 -3.12 -19.74 -28.23
C MET A 736 -3.03 -20.79 -29.32
N THR A 737 -1.95 -20.77 -30.09
CA THR A 737 -1.78 -21.58 -31.30
C THR A 737 -0.31 -21.77 -31.63
N ARG A 738 -0.02 -22.69 -32.56
CA ARG A 738 1.32 -23.05 -33.02
C ARG A 738 1.47 -22.81 -34.51
N GLY A 739 2.70 -22.75 -34.98
CA GLY A 739 3.01 -22.60 -36.39
C GLY A 739 3.44 -21.19 -36.79
N LEU A 740 4.14 -21.11 -37.91
CA LEU A 740 4.53 -19.89 -38.60
C LEU A 740 3.32 -19.14 -39.15
N GLY A 741 2.16 -19.80 -39.29
CA GLY A 741 0.91 -19.15 -39.65
C GLY A 741 -0.30 -19.85 -39.03
N GLY A 742 -1.36 -19.09 -38.76
CA GLY A 742 -2.57 -19.64 -38.14
C GLY A 742 -3.61 -18.57 -37.86
N ASN A 743 -4.61 -18.92 -37.06
CA ASN A 743 -5.67 -18.00 -36.64
C ASN A 743 -5.83 -18.00 -35.11
N VAL A 744 -6.02 -16.81 -34.54
CA VAL A 744 -6.50 -16.63 -33.16
C VAL A 744 -7.87 -15.96 -33.19
N THR A 745 -8.78 -16.31 -32.30
CA THR A 745 -10.15 -15.76 -32.29
C THR A 745 -10.40 -15.02 -30.98
N ALA A 746 -10.73 -13.74 -31.08
CA ALA A 746 -11.16 -12.95 -29.92
C ALA A 746 -12.51 -13.46 -29.40
N PRO A 747 -12.74 -13.45 -28.07
CA PRO A 747 -14.07 -13.67 -27.50
C PRO A 747 -15.12 -12.76 -28.15
N LYS A 748 -16.37 -13.23 -28.23
CA LYS A 748 -17.52 -12.43 -28.69
C LYS A 748 -17.94 -11.41 -27.63
N ASP A 749 -17.03 -10.52 -27.24
CA ASP A 749 -17.25 -9.41 -26.30
C ASP A 749 -16.94 -8.08 -26.99
N ASN A 750 -17.98 -7.29 -27.24
CA ASN A 750 -17.87 -5.98 -27.90
C ASN A 750 -17.28 -4.89 -27.00
N ALA A 751 -17.04 -5.18 -25.71
CA ALA A 751 -16.31 -4.30 -24.81
C ALA A 751 -14.78 -4.38 -25.01
N LEU A 752 -14.28 -5.36 -25.77
CA LEU A 752 -12.86 -5.45 -26.08
C LEU A 752 -12.42 -4.27 -26.97
N ARG A 753 -11.29 -3.66 -26.61
CA ARG A 753 -10.73 -2.46 -27.27
C ARG A 753 -9.30 -2.65 -27.76
N LEU A 754 -8.51 -3.46 -27.05
CA LEU A 754 -7.11 -3.74 -27.39
C LEU A 754 -6.85 -5.23 -27.46
N ALA A 755 -5.87 -5.62 -28.26
CA ALA A 755 -5.30 -6.96 -28.23
C ALA A 755 -3.78 -6.92 -28.31
N SER A 756 -3.13 -7.99 -27.88
CA SER A 756 -1.69 -8.18 -28.03
C SER A 756 -1.43 -9.59 -28.52
N LEU A 757 -0.75 -9.76 -29.64
CA LEU A 757 -0.24 -11.04 -30.10
C LEU A 757 1.24 -11.12 -29.79
N GLU A 758 1.66 -12.22 -29.19
CA GLU A 758 3.05 -12.53 -28.87
C GLU A 758 3.43 -13.83 -29.56
N ALA A 759 4.48 -13.79 -30.38
CA ALA A 759 5.08 -14.97 -30.98
C ALA A 759 6.41 -15.26 -30.28
N THR A 760 6.66 -16.53 -29.97
CA THR A 760 7.91 -17.01 -29.38
C THR A 760 8.45 -18.16 -30.20
N TYR A 761 9.76 -18.21 -30.37
CA TYR A 761 10.47 -19.33 -30.97
C TYR A 761 11.66 -19.70 -30.10
N THR A 762 11.80 -20.99 -29.79
CA THR A 762 12.93 -21.54 -29.05
C THR A 762 13.77 -22.40 -29.98
N ASP A 763 15.03 -22.03 -30.15
CA ASP A 763 15.99 -22.75 -30.99
C ASP A 763 16.32 -24.15 -30.44
N MET A 764 17.15 -24.89 -31.18
CA MET A 764 17.63 -26.22 -30.76
C MET A 764 18.84 -26.18 -29.81
N GLY A 765 19.41 -25.02 -29.52
CA GLY A 765 20.73 -24.88 -28.91
C GLY A 765 21.86 -25.42 -29.79
N ARG A 766 23.11 -25.33 -29.32
CA ARG A 766 24.29 -25.77 -30.07
C ARG A 766 25.37 -26.34 -29.17
N GLY A 767 25.62 -27.65 -29.26
CA GLY A 767 26.67 -28.30 -28.47
C GLY A 767 26.42 -28.16 -26.95
N PRO A 768 27.34 -27.59 -26.15
CA PRO A 768 27.18 -27.45 -24.70
C PRO A 768 26.32 -26.26 -24.25
N THR A 769 25.76 -25.46 -25.17
CA THR A 769 24.99 -24.25 -24.84
C THR A 769 23.50 -24.53 -24.74
N ALA A 770 22.82 -23.81 -23.84
CA ALA A 770 21.37 -23.89 -23.72
C ALA A 770 20.64 -23.32 -24.95
N SER A 771 19.39 -23.75 -25.15
CA SER A 771 18.52 -23.15 -26.15
C SER A 771 18.12 -21.73 -25.74
N LEU A 772 17.90 -20.86 -26.73
CA LEU A 772 17.48 -19.49 -26.55
C LEU A 772 16.09 -19.27 -27.16
N THR A 773 15.32 -18.38 -26.53
CA THR A 773 13.98 -18.02 -26.98
C THR A 773 13.96 -16.58 -27.50
N GLY A 774 13.64 -16.42 -28.78
CA GLY A 774 13.29 -15.15 -29.41
C GLY A 774 11.81 -14.83 -29.24
N ARG A 775 11.45 -13.54 -29.20
CA ARG A 775 10.06 -13.09 -29.08
C ARG A 775 9.75 -11.89 -29.98
N ALA A 776 8.49 -11.80 -30.40
CA ALA A 776 7.91 -10.63 -31.06
C ALA A 776 6.53 -10.34 -30.48
N THR A 777 6.14 -9.06 -30.43
CA THR A 777 4.80 -8.66 -30.01
C THR A 777 4.24 -7.64 -30.98
N VAL A 778 2.95 -7.77 -31.32
CA VAL A 778 2.17 -6.75 -32.03
C VAL A 778 0.91 -6.43 -31.23
N ARG A 779 0.60 -5.14 -31.10
CA ARG A 779 -0.61 -4.65 -30.44
C ARG A 779 -1.65 -4.32 -31.49
N LEU A 780 -2.89 -4.73 -31.26
CA LEU A 780 -4.00 -4.51 -32.16
C LEU A 780 -5.09 -3.70 -31.45
N ARG A 781 -5.96 -3.09 -32.24
CA ARG A 781 -7.09 -2.30 -31.74
C ARG A 781 -8.40 -2.85 -32.28
N SER A 782 -9.50 -2.64 -31.57
CA SER A 782 -10.81 -2.95 -32.12
C SER A 782 -11.14 -2.06 -33.30
N ARG A 783 -12.00 -2.55 -34.19
CA ARG A 783 -12.55 -1.74 -35.31
C ARG A 783 -13.36 -0.53 -34.85
N ARG A 784 -13.83 -0.53 -33.60
CA ARG A 784 -14.37 0.65 -32.93
C ARG A 784 -13.24 1.41 -32.26
N VAL A 785 -13.14 2.70 -32.56
CA VAL A 785 -12.13 3.63 -32.05
C VAL A 785 -12.88 4.79 -31.41
N GLU A 786 -12.64 5.02 -30.12
CA GLU A 786 -13.23 6.14 -29.38
C GLU A 786 -12.73 7.47 -29.97
N ALA A 787 -13.61 8.45 -30.14
CA ALA A 787 -13.28 9.69 -30.84
C ALA A 787 -12.22 10.51 -30.09
N GLU A 788 -12.28 10.49 -28.77
CA GLU A 788 -11.33 11.15 -27.86
C GLU A 788 -9.96 10.48 -27.80
N SER A 789 -9.80 9.28 -28.36
CA SER A 789 -8.48 8.64 -28.52
C SER A 789 -7.67 9.24 -29.68
N GLY A 790 -8.31 10.01 -30.55
CA GLY A 790 -7.66 10.73 -31.66
C GLY A 790 -7.04 12.06 -31.22
N VAL A 791 -6.21 12.64 -32.08
CA VAL A 791 -5.72 14.02 -31.88
C VAL A 791 -6.85 14.99 -32.25
N VAL A 792 -7.44 15.64 -31.24
CA VAL A 792 -8.56 16.57 -31.39
C VAL A 792 -8.03 18.00 -31.58
N THR A 793 -8.44 18.67 -32.66
CA THR A 793 -8.08 20.06 -32.96
C THR A 793 -9.33 20.94 -32.99
N GLY A 794 -9.34 22.02 -32.20
CA GLY A 794 -10.43 22.99 -32.10
C GLY A 794 -11.61 22.56 -31.23
N ALA A 795 -11.97 21.27 -31.22
CA ALA A 795 -13.03 20.71 -30.37
C ALA A 795 -12.53 20.38 -28.95
N LYS A 796 -13.45 19.98 -28.06
CA LYS A 796 -13.13 19.63 -26.65
C LYS A 796 -13.54 18.20 -26.34
N ILE A 797 -12.71 17.49 -25.58
CA ILE A 797 -13.09 16.22 -24.98
C ILE A 797 -13.94 16.54 -23.74
N SER A 798 -15.14 15.96 -23.68
CA SER A 798 -16.12 16.15 -22.62
C SER A 798 -16.48 14.81 -21.99
N GLY A 799 -16.84 14.80 -20.71
CA GLY A 799 -17.12 13.57 -19.97
C GLY A 799 -15.87 12.88 -19.41
N SER A 800 -16.04 11.71 -18.80
CA SER A 800 -14.97 10.93 -18.18
C SER A 800 -15.31 9.44 -18.21
N GLY A 801 -14.30 8.57 -18.33
CA GLY A 801 -14.49 7.12 -18.45
C GLY A 801 -15.33 6.75 -19.67
N ASP A 802 -16.25 5.80 -19.53
CA ASP A 802 -17.14 5.32 -20.61
C ASP A 802 -18.16 6.37 -21.14
N LYS A 803 -18.09 7.61 -20.65
CA LYS A 803 -18.90 8.75 -21.11
C LYS A 803 -18.06 9.83 -21.80
N ALA A 804 -16.76 9.61 -21.95
CA ALA A 804 -15.89 10.53 -22.68
C ALA A 804 -16.32 10.57 -24.15
N HIS A 805 -16.33 11.76 -24.74
CA HIS A 805 -16.68 11.98 -26.15
C HIS A 805 -16.09 13.31 -26.63
N VAL A 806 -16.01 13.51 -27.94
CA VAL A 806 -15.62 14.80 -28.53
C VAL A 806 -16.85 15.66 -28.72
N GLY A 807 -16.86 16.85 -28.10
CA GLY A 807 -17.94 17.82 -28.18
C GLY A 807 -17.43 19.25 -28.42
N SER A 808 -18.33 20.24 -28.31
CA SER A 808 -18.03 21.63 -28.70
C SER A 808 -17.50 21.75 -30.14
N ILE A 809 -17.98 20.88 -31.02
CA ILE A 809 -17.52 20.80 -32.41
C ILE A 809 -18.06 21.99 -33.21
N ALA A 810 -17.18 22.66 -33.95
CA ALA A 810 -17.53 23.71 -34.90
C ALA A 810 -16.99 23.34 -36.30
N HIS A 811 -17.43 24.10 -37.31
CA HIS A 811 -16.93 23.93 -38.66
C HIS A 811 -15.40 24.06 -38.72
N GLY A 812 -14.75 23.10 -39.39
CA GLY A 812 -13.30 23.06 -39.55
C GLY A 812 -12.55 22.43 -38.37
N HIS A 813 -13.22 22.03 -37.29
CA HIS A 813 -12.59 21.22 -36.25
C HIS A 813 -12.28 19.81 -36.79
N THR A 814 -11.29 19.15 -36.20
CA THR A 814 -10.84 17.84 -36.67
C THR A 814 -10.54 16.84 -35.56
N VAL A 815 -10.68 15.55 -35.88
CA VAL A 815 -10.19 14.42 -35.07
C VAL A 815 -9.32 13.56 -35.97
N LYS A 816 -8.07 13.32 -35.57
CA LYS A 816 -7.07 12.62 -36.38
C LYS A 816 -6.65 11.29 -35.74
N PHE A 817 -6.71 10.21 -36.52
CA PHE A 817 -6.27 8.87 -36.14
C PHE A 817 -5.06 8.43 -36.97
N ALA A 818 -3.97 8.07 -36.28
CA ALA A 818 -2.73 7.69 -36.93
C ALA A 818 -2.78 6.27 -37.51
N SER A 819 -2.34 6.14 -38.78
CA SER A 819 -1.91 4.88 -39.40
C SER A 819 -2.91 3.71 -39.33
N LEU A 820 -4.19 3.99 -39.61
CA LEU A 820 -5.25 2.99 -39.66
C LEU A 820 -5.14 2.15 -40.95
N ASN A 821 -5.28 0.83 -40.81
CA ASN A 821 -5.34 -0.09 -41.95
C ASN A 821 -6.80 -0.24 -42.40
N LEU A 822 -7.13 0.33 -43.56
CA LEU A 822 -8.51 0.36 -44.09
C LEU A 822 -8.73 -0.61 -45.26
N SER A 823 -7.75 -1.46 -45.60
CA SER A 823 -7.83 -2.36 -46.75
C SER A 823 -9.00 -3.35 -46.69
N ASP A 824 -9.39 -3.72 -45.47
CA ASP A 824 -10.53 -4.59 -45.16
C ASP A 824 -11.67 -3.82 -44.46
N THR A 825 -11.97 -2.59 -44.90
CA THR A 825 -13.10 -1.80 -44.39
C THR A 825 -14.07 -1.49 -45.54
N ALA A 826 -15.36 -1.76 -45.34
CA ALA A 826 -16.43 -1.52 -46.32
C ALA A 826 -17.25 -0.26 -46.03
N SER A 827 -17.38 0.09 -44.75
CA SER A 827 -18.13 1.26 -44.32
C SER A 827 -17.60 1.78 -42.99
N VAL A 828 -17.98 3.00 -42.65
CA VAL A 828 -17.70 3.61 -41.37
C VAL A 828 -19.00 4.04 -40.71
N THR A 829 -19.13 3.75 -39.43
CA THR A 829 -20.25 4.20 -38.60
C THR A 829 -19.71 5.17 -37.55
N ALA A 830 -20.35 6.31 -37.35
CA ALA A 830 -20.05 7.21 -36.23
C ALA A 830 -21.26 7.28 -35.29
N ARG A 831 -21.01 7.20 -33.99
CA ARG A 831 -22.05 7.46 -32.98
C ARG A 831 -22.02 8.92 -32.58
N VAL A 832 -23.12 9.61 -32.87
CA VAL A 832 -23.21 11.07 -32.82
C VAL A 832 -24.47 11.54 -32.10
N ALA A 833 -24.42 12.71 -31.48
CA ALA A 833 -25.59 13.40 -30.93
C ALA A 833 -25.53 14.88 -31.31
N SER A 834 -26.66 15.51 -31.61
CA SER A 834 -26.70 16.92 -31.99
C SER A 834 -27.97 17.58 -31.48
N ALA A 835 -27.84 18.52 -30.54
CA ALA A 835 -28.90 19.50 -30.25
C ALA A 835 -28.75 20.78 -31.11
N GLY A 836 -27.67 20.89 -31.88
CA GLY A 836 -27.42 22.00 -32.80
C GLY A 836 -27.97 21.73 -34.20
N THR A 837 -27.37 22.36 -35.21
CA THR A 837 -27.82 22.27 -36.61
C THR A 837 -27.44 20.94 -37.30
N GLY A 838 -26.67 20.07 -36.65
CA GLY A 838 -26.00 18.97 -37.34
C GLY A 838 -24.95 19.46 -38.33
N GLY A 839 -24.56 18.61 -39.26
CA GLY A 839 -23.54 18.86 -40.27
C GLY A 839 -23.02 17.56 -40.86
N ASP A 840 -21.94 17.64 -41.63
CA ASP A 840 -21.28 16.46 -42.18
C ASP A 840 -19.99 16.16 -41.42
N ILE A 841 -19.66 14.87 -41.29
CA ILE A 841 -18.32 14.42 -40.92
C ILE A 841 -17.66 13.88 -42.19
N GLU A 842 -16.68 14.61 -42.71
CA GLU A 842 -15.86 14.18 -43.84
C GLU A 842 -14.65 13.42 -43.33
N LEU A 843 -14.56 12.12 -43.61
CA LEU A 843 -13.33 11.35 -43.35
C LEU A 843 -12.39 11.53 -44.52
N ARG A 844 -11.17 12.02 -44.27
CA ARG A 844 -10.16 12.31 -45.28
C ARG A 844 -8.85 11.57 -45.00
N ALA A 845 -8.15 11.15 -46.05
CA ALA A 845 -6.86 10.47 -45.94
C ALA A 845 -5.70 11.47 -45.80
N GLY A 846 -4.81 11.25 -44.83
CA GLY A 846 -3.53 11.96 -44.69
C GLY A 846 -3.59 13.37 -44.12
N SER A 847 -4.63 14.16 -44.44
CA SER A 847 -4.79 15.53 -43.93
C SER A 847 -6.23 16.03 -44.05
N GLU A 848 -6.52 17.17 -43.43
CA GLU A 848 -7.82 17.86 -43.51
C GLU A 848 -8.23 18.24 -44.94
N ARG A 849 -7.28 18.29 -45.88
CA ARG A 849 -7.50 18.56 -47.32
C ARG A 849 -7.21 17.36 -48.21
N GLY A 850 -6.98 16.19 -47.60
CA GLY A 850 -6.68 14.98 -48.33
C GLY A 850 -7.88 14.40 -49.07
N GLU A 851 -7.66 13.26 -49.72
CA GLU A 851 -8.70 12.53 -50.46
C GLU A 851 -9.89 12.23 -49.54
N LEU A 852 -11.10 12.55 -50.01
CA LEU A 852 -12.33 12.29 -49.29
C LEU A 852 -12.66 10.80 -49.35
N LEU A 853 -12.66 10.15 -48.19
CA LEU A 853 -12.94 8.72 -48.04
C LEU A 853 -14.44 8.46 -47.84
N ALA A 854 -15.09 9.20 -46.96
CA ALA A 854 -16.53 9.05 -46.71
C ALA A 854 -17.12 10.35 -46.14
N THR A 855 -18.42 10.55 -46.36
CA THR A 855 -19.18 11.64 -45.75
C THR A 855 -20.31 11.05 -44.92
N LEU A 856 -20.29 11.30 -43.62
CA LEU A 856 -21.35 10.91 -42.68
C LEU A 856 -22.25 12.11 -42.44
N LYS A 857 -23.51 12.02 -42.87
CA LYS A 857 -24.47 13.11 -42.71
C LYS A 857 -25.15 13.05 -41.33
N VAL A 858 -24.94 14.06 -40.51
CA VAL A 858 -25.48 14.16 -39.15
C VAL A 858 -26.63 15.16 -39.12
N VAL A 859 -27.84 14.66 -38.87
CA VAL A 859 -29.02 15.50 -38.64
C VAL A 859 -29.21 15.79 -37.14
N PRO A 860 -29.91 16.87 -36.75
CA PRO A 860 -30.23 17.12 -35.34
C PRO A 860 -30.93 15.92 -34.70
N THR A 861 -30.37 15.41 -33.61
CA THR A 861 -30.94 14.29 -32.83
C THR A 861 -31.81 14.77 -31.67
N GLY A 862 -31.85 16.09 -31.43
CA GLY A 862 -32.74 16.78 -30.50
C GLY A 862 -32.11 17.14 -29.15
N LYS A 863 -31.11 16.38 -28.68
CA LYS A 863 -30.36 16.66 -27.45
C LYS A 863 -28.88 16.27 -27.60
N TRP A 864 -28.01 16.81 -26.74
CA TRP A 864 -26.56 16.56 -26.75
C TRP A 864 -26.15 15.16 -26.31
N ASP A 865 -27.07 14.39 -25.74
CA ASP A 865 -26.93 13.01 -25.27
C ASP A 865 -27.90 12.04 -25.98
N ALA A 866 -28.67 12.53 -26.96
CA ALA A 866 -29.52 11.70 -27.82
C ALA A 866 -28.67 11.07 -28.93
N TRP A 867 -27.95 10.01 -28.59
CA TRP A 867 -27.02 9.32 -29.49
C TRP A 867 -27.72 8.53 -30.60
N GLN A 868 -27.22 8.69 -31.83
CA GLN A 868 -27.63 7.94 -33.02
C GLN A 868 -26.39 7.48 -33.78
N ASP A 869 -26.50 6.33 -34.46
CA ASP A 869 -25.43 5.78 -35.28
C ASP A 869 -25.68 6.16 -36.75
N VAL A 870 -24.71 6.85 -37.36
CA VAL A 870 -24.74 7.25 -38.78
C VAL A 870 -23.71 6.43 -39.53
N THR A 871 -24.05 5.85 -40.68
CA THR A 871 -23.15 4.99 -41.46
C THR A 871 -22.98 5.50 -42.89
N ALA A 872 -21.76 5.44 -43.41
CA ALA A 872 -21.43 5.77 -44.80
C ALA A 872 -20.54 4.67 -45.42
N PRO A 873 -20.71 4.33 -46.71
CA PRO A 873 -19.82 3.42 -47.40
C PRO A 873 -18.41 4.03 -47.51
N LEU A 874 -17.39 3.18 -47.48
CA LEU A 874 -15.98 3.55 -47.66
C LEU A 874 -15.48 2.90 -48.96
N PRO A 875 -14.87 3.65 -49.90
CA PRO A 875 -14.25 3.07 -51.07
C PRO A 875 -13.05 2.20 -50.67
N PRO A 876 -12.59 1.27 -51.52
CA PRO A 876 -11.38 0.51 -51.26
C PRO A 876 -10.17 1.43 -51.06
N VAL A 877 -9.65 1.49 -49.84
CA VAL A 877 -8.42 2.23 -49.51
C VAL A 877 -7.27 1.23 -49.43
N ALA A 878 -6.21 1.44 -50.22
CA ALA A 878 -5.05 0.57 -50.18
C ALA A 878 -4.16 0.87 -48.96
N GLY A 879 -3.81 -0.17 -48.20
CA GLY A 879 -2.82 -0.08 -47.12
C GLY A 879 -3.25 0.78 -45.94
N ARG A 880 -2.24 1.35 -45.27
CA ARG A 880 -2.41 2.18 -44.08
C ARG A 880 -2.44 3.66 -44.44
N THR A 881 -3.36 4.38 -43.84
CA THR A 881 -3.44 5.83 -43.99
C THR A 881 -3.79 6.48 -42.66
N GLU A 882 -3.39 7.73 -42.51
CA GLU A 882 -3.93 8.59 -41.47
C GLU A 882 -5.35 8.98 -41.85
N VAL A 883 -6.29 8.93 -40.90
CA VAL A 883 -7.69 9.31 -41.13
C VAL A 883 -7.99 10.56 -40.33
N VAL A 884 -8.43 11.60 -41.02
CA VAL A 884 -8.83 12.86 -40.41
C VAL A 884 -10.32 13.06 -40.61
N ALA A 885 -11.08 13.05 -39.51
CA ALA A 885 -12.48 13.43 -39.50
C ALA A 885 -12.58 14.95 -39.44
N VAL A 886 -13.10 15.58 -40.49
CA VAL A 886 -13.32 17.03 -40.60
C VAL A 886 -14.81 17.33 -40.44
N PHE A 887 -15.14 18.22 -39.52
CA PHE A 887 -16.53 18.60 -39.26
C PHE A 887 -16.96 19.78 -40.13
N VAL A 888 -18.01 19.59 -40.94
CA VAL A 888 -18.40 20.52 -42.00
C VAL A 888 -19.83 21.02 -41.83
N ASN A 889 -19.96 22.33 -41.58
CA ASN A 889 -21.20 23.09 -41.71
C ASN A 889 -20.84 24.60 -41.74
N PRO A 890 -20.62 25.19 -42.93
CA PRO A 890 -20.02 26.51 -43.08
C PRO A 890 -20.61 27.60 -42.17
N GLY A 891 -19.77 28.27 -41.39
CA GLY A 891 -20.16 29.37 -40.50
C GLY A 891 -20.97 28.98 -39.25
N LYS A 892 -21.09 27.69 -38.93
CA LYS A 892 -21.81 27.19 -37.75
C LYS A 892 -20.87 26.57 -36.70
N GLY A 893 -21.24 26.72 -35.44
CA GLY A 893 -20.60 26.10 -34.27
C GLY A 893 -21.62 25.34 -33.42
N GLY A 894 -21.16 24.44 -32.56
CA GLY A 894 -22.06 23.53 -31.83
C GLY A 894 -22.78 22.60 -32.80
N LEU A 895 -22.02 21.84 -33.59
CA LEU A 895 -22.56 20.99 -34.64
C LEU A 895 -23.09 19.67 -34.10
N MET A 896 -22.29 18.98 -33.30
CA MET A 896 -22.54 17.63 -32.80
C MET A 896 -21.58 17.27 -31.65
N ASN A 897 -21.85 16.16 -30.99
CA ASN A 897 -20.94 15.36 -30.19
C ASN A 897 -20.68 14.05 -30.93
N VAL A 898 -19.47 13.51 -30.83
CA VAL A 898 -19.07 12.22 -31.41
C VAL A 898 -18.45 11.35 -30.32
N ASP A 899 -19.01 10.16 -30.13
CA ASP A 899 -18.58 9.17 -29.15
C ASP A 899 -17.46 8.30 -29.76
N TRP A 900 -17.74 7.59 -30.85
CA TRP A 900 -16.78 6.73 -31.52
C TRP A 900 -16.98 6.63 -33.02
N PHE A 901 -15.95 6.12 -33.69
CA PHE A 901 -15.97 5.67 -35.09
C PHE A 901 -15.77 4.15 -35.15
N GLN A 902 -16.60 3.45 -35.93
CA GLN A 902 -16.48 2.02 -36.17
C GLN A 902 -16.22 1.75 -37.66
N PHE A 903 -15.05 1.18 -37.96
CA PHE A 903 -14.62 0.82 -39.31
C PHE A 903 -15.05 -0.61 -39.64
N ASN A 904 -16.26 -0.74 -40.20
CA ASN A 904 -16.89 -2.04 -40.43
C ASN A 904 -16.14 -2.85 -41.49
N ALA A 905 -15.84 -4.11 -41.17
CA ALA A 905 -15.18 -5.03 -42.08
C ALA A 905 -16.03 -5.30 -43.35
N LYS A 906 -15.38 -5.76 -44.42
CA LYS A 906 -16.07 -6.30 -45.60
C LYS A 906 -16.89 -7.55 -45.28
#